data_AF-A0A0T9M1N8-F1
#
_entry.id   AF-A0A0T9M1N8-F1
#
_cell.length_a   1.000
_cell.length_b   1.000
_cell.length_c   1.000
_cell.angle_alpha   90.00
_cell.angle_beta   90.00
_cell.angle_gamma   90.00
#
_symmetry.space_group_name_H-M   'P 1'
#
loop_
_entity.id
_entity.type
_entity.pdbx_description
1 polymer ?
#
loop_
_entity_poly.entity_id
_entity_poly.type
_entity_poly.pdbx_seq_one_letter_code
_entity_poly.pdbx_strand_id
1 'polypeptide(L)'
;MFFGQFNKKYILGESQKSNKRIWNTGFFLSTGTILSTGITRRDVLYLYIETLKQRLDAINQLRVDRALAAMGPAFQKVYSLLPTLLHCHHPLMPGYLDGNVPHGICLFTPNETQQDYLSQVEAKWGQPLQQSVGGELPITGVYSMGSTSSIGQCHTSDLDIWVCHQAWLDTDERNRLQKKCSLLEKWAASMGVEVSFFLIDENRFRHNASGSLGGEDCGSTQHILLLDEFYRSAVRLAGKRILWNMVPVEEENNYDDYVLSLYAQGVLTPNEWLDLGGLSTLSAEEYFGASLWQLYKSIDSPYKAVLKTVLLEAYSWEYPNSQLLAMEIKQRLHAGEIVAFGLDAYCMMLDRVTRYLTQINDTTRLNLVRRCFYLKVCEKLSRTPASTGWRREILSQLVSEWGWSDENLAVLDNRANWKIERVREAHNELLDAMMQSYRNLIRFARRNNLSVSASPQDIGVLTRKLYAAFEALPGKVTLVNPQISPDLSEEHLTFIHVPAGRANRPGWYLYNQAPSMDAIVSHQPLEYNRYLNKLVSWAYFNGLLTSKTRLHIKSANLCDTVKLQELVTDISHHFPLRLPAPTPKALYSPCEIRHLAIIVNLEHDPTAAFRNQVVHFDFRKMDVFSFGEQQQCLVGSIDLLYRNSWNEVRTLHFSGEQAVLEALKTILGKMHQDAAPPESVDVFCYSQHLRGLIRTRIQQLVSECIELRLSSTRQEPGRFKAVRVSGQTWGLFFERLSVSVQKLENAVEFYGAISNNKLHGLSIQVEADQIHLPPVVDGFASEGIIQFFFEGTADEKGFNIYILDESNRVEVYHHCEGSKEELVRDVSRFYSSSHDRFTYGSSFINFNLPQFYQIVQLDGRTQVIPFRSNALSHLHIADKETSAPAQQFQLH
;
A
#
# COMPACT_ATOMS: atom_id res chain seq x y z
N MET A 1 -39.75 -26.87 -33.64
CA MET A 1 -40.56 -27.57 -32.63
C MET A 1 -39.62 -28.14 -31.59
N PHE A 2 -40.00 -28.05 -30.30
CA PHE A 2 -39.23 -28.37 -29.08
C PHE A 2 -38.23 -27.31 -28.59
N PHE A 3 -38.79 -26.24 -28.01
CA PHE A 3 -38.17 -25.51 -26.89
C PHE A 3 -38.36 -26.35 -25.62
N GLY A 4 -37.27 -26.84 -25.02
CA GLY A 4 -37.28 -27.53 -23.73
C GLY A 4 -37.09 -26.55 -22.58
N GLN A 5 -38.11 -26.45 -21.72
CA GLN A 5 -38.07 -25.77 -20.42
C GLN A 5 -36.99 -26.40 -19.52
N PHE A 6 -35.94 -25.66 -19.18
CA PHE A 6 -35.10 -25.99 -18.02
C PHE A 6 -35.65 -25.28 -16.78
N ASN A 7 -36.34 -26.09 -15.97
CA ASN A 7 -36.96 -25.73 -14.71
C ASN A 7 -35.87 -25.46 -13.65
N LYS A 8 -35.73 -24.21 -13.19
CA LYS A 8 -34.91 -23.83 -12.03
C LYS A 8 -35.54 -24.37 -10.74
N LYS A 9 -35.06 -25.51 -10.26
CA LYS A 9 -35.25 -25.98 -8.88
C LYS A 9 -33.91 -26.49 -8.36
N TYR A 10 -33.72 -26.38 -7.04
CA TYR A 10 -32.58 -26.83 -6.23
C TYR A 10 -31.50 -25.79 -5.92
N ILE A 11 -31.83 -24.86 -5.00
CA ILE A 11 -30.93 -24.30 -3.97
C ILE A 11 -31.80 -24.02 -2.73
N LEU A 12 -32.22 -25.03 -1.95
CA LEU A 12 -33.03 -24.78 -0.74
C LEU A 12 -32.79 -25.84 0.35
N GLY A 13 -32.01 -25.46 1.37
CA GLY A 13 -31.98 -26.13 2.67
C GLY A 13 -33.23 -25.80 3.52
N GLU A 14 -33.47 -26.60 4.57
CA GLU A 14 -34.74 -26.70 5.31
C GLU A 14 -35.21 -25.41 6.02
N SER A 15 -34.31 -24.46 6.32
CA SER A 15 -34.65 -23.18 6.98
C SER A 15 -35.49 -22.23 6.08
N GLN A 16 -35.50 -22.41 4.75
CA GLN A 16 -36.10 -21.44 3.81
C GLN A 16 -37.54 -21.73 3.34
N LYS A 17 -38.22 -22.76 3.84
CA LYS A 17 -39.63 -23.01 3.45
C LYS A 17 -40.57 -21.87 3.89
N SER A 18 -40.26 -21.13 4.94
CA SER A 18 -41.03 -19.94 5.37
C SER A 18 -40.79 -18.72 4.46
N ASN A 19 -39.56 -18.52 3.98
CA ASN A 19 -39.18 -17.33 3.21
C ASN A 19 -39.84 -17.25 1.84
N LYS A 20 -40.16 -18.38 1.17
CA LYS A 20 -40.78 -18.39 -0.17
C LYS A 20 -42.08 -17.59 -0.31
N ARG A 21 -42.86 -17.42 0.76
CA ARG A 21 -44.11 -16.62 0.73
C ARG A 21 -43.84 -15.11 0.65
N ILE A 22 -42.71 -14.62 1.17
CA ILE A 22 -42.38 -13.18 1.28
C ILE A 22 -41.95 -12.59 -0.07
N TRP A 23 -41.47 -13.43 -0.99
CA TRP A 23 -40.87 -12.99 -2.26
C TRP A 23 -41.82 -12.99 -3.46
N ASN A 24 -42.93 -13.74 -3.41
CA ASN A 24 -43.83 -13.93 -4.55
C ASN A 24 -45.01 -12.92 -4.62
N THR A 25 -45.05 -11.90 -3.77
CA THR A 25 -46.04 -10.81 -3.84
C THR A 25 -45.56 -9.68 -4.74
N GLY A 26 -45.96 -9.72 -6.02
CA GLY A 26 -45.76 -8.62 -6.97
C GLY A 26 -46.91 -7.62 -6.88
N PHE A 27 -46.61 -6.38 -6.46
CA PHE A 27 -47.52 -5.25 -6.61
C PHE A 27 -47.12 -4.46 -7.86
N PHE A 28 -47.93 -4.50 -8.91
CA PHE A 28 -47.77 -3.63 -10.08
C PHE A 28 -48.51 -2.30 -9.82
N LEU A 29 -47.76 -1.23 -9.65
CA LEU A 29 -48.29 0.14 -9.76
C LEU A 29 -48.27 0.53 -11.25
N SER A 30 -49.24 0.06 -12.03
CA SER A 30 -49.55 0.68 -13.33
C SER A 30 -50.55 1.81 -13.10
N THR A 31 -50.17 3.03 -13.45
CA THR A 31 -51.06 4.18 -13.51
C THR A 31 -52.25 3.88 -14.42
N GLY A 32 -53.45 3.96 -13.85
CA GLY A 32 -54.72 3.85 -14.57
C GLY A 32 -55.42 2.52 -14.38
N THR A 33 -56.17 2.40 -13.28
CA THR A 33 -57.60 1.96 -13.19
C THR A 33 -57.84 1.53 -11.75
N ILE A 34 -58.47 2.40 -10.94
CA ILE A 34 -58.92 2.06 -9.58
C ILE A 34 -60.09 1.08 -9.73
N LEU A 35 -59.85 -0.19 -9.42
CA LEU A 35 -60.92 -1.17 -9.17
C LEU A 35 -61.49 -0.95 -7.76
N SER A 36 -62.79 -1.16 -7.64
CA SER A 36 -63.69 -0.84 -6.52
C SER A 36 -63.43 -1.64 -5.24
N THR A 37 -62.29 -1.42 -4.60
CA THR A 37 -62.01 -1.86 -3.23
C THR A 37 -61.54 -0.64 -2.45
N GLY A 38 -62.15 -0.33 -1.31
CA GLY A 38 -61.91 0.89 -0.51
C GLY A 38 -60.53 1.01 0.15
N ILE A 39 -59.47 0.61 -0.55
CA ILE A 39 -58.07 0.72 -0.17
C ILE A 39 -57.57 2.10 -0.62
N THR A 40 -57.16 2.95 0.32
CA THR A 40 -56.64 4.28 -0.01
C THR A 40 -55.21 4.19 -0.57
N ARG A 41 -54.74 5.20 -1.30
CA ARG A 41 -53.35 5.28 -1.80
C ARG A 41 -52.32 5.13 -0.68
N ARG A 42 -52.66 5.60 0.53
CA ARG A 42 -51.87 5.45 1.76
C ARG A 42 -51.75 3.99 2.19
N ASP A 43 -52.86 3.23 2.16
CA ASP A 43 -52.89 1.83 2.59
C ASP A 43 -52.04 0.94 1.67
N VAL A 44 -52.05 1.21 0.36
CA VAL A 44 -51.18 0.52 -0.61
C VAL A 44 -49.71 0.80 -0.33
N LEU A 45 -49.35 2.07 -0.10
CA LEU A 45 -47.98 2.47 0.19
C LEU A 45 -47.48 1.91 1.52
N TYR A 46 -48.33 1.88 2.54
CA TYR A 46 -48.03 1.26 3.82
C TYR A 46 -47.76 -0.25 3.68
N LEU A 47 -48.62 -0.98 2.99
CA LEU A 47 -48.44 -2.41 2.74
C LEU A 47 -47.16 -2.72 1.95
N TYR A 48 -46.82 -1.85 0.99
CA TYR A 48 -45.58 -1.93 0.23
C TYR A 48 -44.34 -1.78 1.13
N ILE A 49 -44.31 -0.75 1.98
CA ILE A 49 -43.21 -0.50 2.92
C ILE A 49 -43.09 -1.65 3.94
N GLU A 50 -44.20 -2.17 4.47
CA GLU A 50 -44.17 -3.35 5.35
C GLU A 50 -43.62 -4.60 4.65
N THR A 51 -43.96 -4.80 3.37
CA THR A 51 -43.38 -5.89 2.57
C THR A 51 -41.87 -5.72 2.41
N LEU A 52 -41.39 -4.49 2.16
CA LEU A 52 -39.96 -4.20 2.08
C LEU A 52 -39.23 -4.42 3.41
N LYS A 53 -39.84 -4.03 4.55
CA LYS A 53 -39.31 -4.32 5.89
C LYS A 53 -39.10 -5.82 6.10
N GLN A 54 -40.10 -6.64 5.76
CA GLN A 54 -40.01 -8.10 5.89
C GLN A 54 -38.91 -8.70 5.00
N ARG A 55 -38.79 -8.23 3.75
CA ARG A 55 -37.71 -8.66 2.85
C ARG A 55 -36.34 -8.28 3.40
N LEU A 56 -36.19 -7.04 3.89
CA LEU A 56 -34.94 -6.55 4.45
C LEU A 56 -34.53 -7.34 5.70
N ASP A 57 -35.47 -7.61 6.61
CA ASP A 57 -35.21 -8.41 7.80
C ASP A 57 -34.82 -9.85 7.44
N ALA A 58 -35.49 -10.46 6.45
CA ALA A 58 -35.13 -11.79 5.96
C ALA A 58 -33.73 -11.84 5.32
N ILE A 59 -33.35 -10.82 4.54
CA ILE A 59 -31.99 -10.69 3.99
C ILE A 59 -30.98 -10.51 5.13
N ASN A 60 -31.28 -9.65 6.10
CA ASN A 60 -30.36 -9.41 7.22
C ASN A 60 -30.14 -10.69 8.04
N GLN A 61 -31.20 -11.47 8.30
CA GLN A 61 -31.07 -12.76 8.98
C GLN A 61 -30.21 -13.73 8.17
N LEU A 62 -30.45 -13.84 6.86
CA LEU A 62 -29.60 -14.66 5.99
C LEU A 62 -28.13 -14.21 6.04
N ARG A 63 -27.86 -12.90 6.08
CA ARG A 63 -26.51 -12.35 6.18
C ARG A 63 -25.86 -12.72 7.52
N VAL A 64 -26.57 -12.61 8.64
CA VAL A 64 -26.08 -13.04 9.96
C VAL A 64 -25.77 -14.53 9.96
N ASP A 65 -26.67 -15.37 9.47
CA ASP A 65 -26.49 -16.83 9.40
C ASP A 65 -25.25 -17.18 8.56
N ARG A 66 -25.07 -16.53 7.41
CA ARG A 66 -23.89 -16.70 6.55
C ARG A 66 -22.61 -16.26 7.23
N ALA A 67 -22.64 -15.12 7.94
CA ALA A 67 -21.46 -14.59 8.62
C ALA A 67 -20.96 -15.53 9.73
N LEU A 68 -21.88 -16.11 10.50
CA LEU A 68 -21.56 -17.08 11.55
C LEU A 68 -21.10 -18.43 10.98
N ALA A 69 -21.77 -18.92 9.92
CA ALA A 69 -21.44 -20.21 9.31
C ALA A 69 -20.07 -20.25 8.63
N ALA A 70 -19.55 -19.10 8.18
CA ALA A 70 -18.27 -19.01 7.48
C ALA A 70 -17.04 -19.08 8.40
N MET A 71 -17.21 -18.89 9.72
CA MET A 71 -16.12 -18.60 10.65
C MET A 71 -16.11 -19.53 11.87
N GLY A 72 -14.96 -19.62 12.53
CA GLY A 72 -14.77 -20.47 13.71
C GLY A 72 -15.41 -19.91 15.00
N PRO A 73 -15.43 -20.70 16.09
CA PRO A 73 -16.12 -20.35 17.34
C PRO A 73 -15.67 -19.04 17.98
N ALA A 74 -14.39 -18.69 17.88
CA ALA A 74 -13.86 -17.43 18.42
C ALA A 74 -14.50 -16.21 17.74
N PHE A 75 -14.56 -16.22 16.40
CA PHE A 75 -15.24 -15.19 15.62
C PHE A 75 -16.73 -15.14 15.95
N GLN A 76 -17.42 -16.30 15.99
CA GLN A 76 -18.85 -16.36 16.29
C GLN A 76 -19.16 -15.71 17.65
N LYS A 77 -18.32 -15.98 18.66
CA LYS A 77 -18.45 -15.37 19.98
C LYS A 77 -18.21 -13.86 19.95
N VAL A 78 -17.13 -13.40 19.31
CA VAL A 78 -16.85 -11.95 19.17
C VAL A 78 -18.01 -11.26 18.48
N TYR A 79 -18.34 -11.70 17.25
CA TYR A 79 -19.38 -11.12 16.41
C TYR A 79 -20.74 -11.05 17.12
N SER A 80 -21.13 -12.12 17.83
CA SER A 80 -22.41 -12.18 18.54
C SER A 80 -22.46 -11.29 19.78
N LEU A 81 -21.34 -11.06 20.46
CA LEU A 81 -21.30 -10.29 21.72
C LEU A 81 -21.05 -8.81 21.53
N LEU A 82 -20.51 -8.35 20.38
CA LEU A 82 -20.25 -6.93 20.15
C LEU A 82 -21.45 -6.01 20.45
N PRO A 83 -22.69 -6.32 20.02
CA PRO A 83 -23.86 -5.51 20.38
C PRO A 83 -24.07 -5.40 21.88
N THR A 84 -23.98 -6.51 22.61
CA THR A 84 -24.15 -6.53 24.07
C THR A 84 -23.09 -5.70 24.77
N LEU A 85 -21.84 -5.78 24.31
CA LEU A 85 -20.71 -5.06 24.91
C LEU A 85 -20.76 -3.54 24.63
N LEU A 86 -21.40 -3.13 23.53
CA LEU A 86 -21.68 -1.72 23.23
C LEU A 86 -22.95 -1.23 23.94
N HIS A 87 -23.93 -2.11 24.15
CA HIS A 87 -25.18 -1.80 24.84
C HIS A 87 -24.99 -1.67 26.36
N CYS A 88 -24.24 -2.57 26.98
CA CYS A 88 -23.98 -2.58 28.42
C CYS A 88 -22.61 -1.97 28.75
N HIS A 89 -22.46 -1.42 29.95
CA HIS A 89 -21.19 -0.90 30.45
C HIS A 89 -20.96 -1.30 31.91
N HIS A 90 -20.16 -2.34 32.13
CA HIS A 90 -19.99 -2.95 33.45
C HIS A 90 -18.54 -3.39 33.70
N PRO A 91 -17.99 -3.28 34.94
CA PRO A 91 -16.59 -3.62 35.24
C PRO A 91 -16.13 -5.02 34.86
N LEU A 92 -17.06 -5.99 34.81
CA LEU A 92 -16.78 -7.37 34.39
C LEU A 92 -16.79 -7.59 32.86
N MET A 93 -17.11 -6.56 32.07
CA MET A 93 -17.19 -6.66 30.62
C MET A 93 -15.94 -6.08 29.96
N PRO A 94 -15.47 -6.67 28.84
CA PRO A 94 -14.44 -6.04 28.03
C PRO A 94 -14.94 -4.69 27.51
N GLY A 95 -14.02 -3.74 27.32
CA GLY A 95 -14.38 -2.38 26.92
C GLY A 95 -14.76 -1.44 28.07
N TYR A 96 -14.78 -1.92 29.31
CA TYR A 96 -15.09 -1.07 30.47
C TYR A 96 -14.03 0.02 30.69
N LEU A 97 -14.52 1.18 31.11
CA LEU A 97 -13.75 2.37 31.45
C LEU A 97 -14.47 3.06 32.63
N ASP A 98 -13.70 3.60 33.57
CA ASP A 98 -14.25 4.37 34.68
C ASP A 98 -14.88 5.70 34.20
N GLY A 99 -15.92 6.13 34.93
CA GLY A 99 -16.65 7.37 34.66
C GLY A 99 -17.82 7.19 33.68
N ASN A 100 -18.34 8.31 33.18
CA ASN A 100 -19.48 8.31 32.26
C ASN A 100 -19.02 7.98 30.83
N VAL A 101 -19.42 6.83 30.31
CA VAL A 101 -19.07 6.35 28.97
C VAL A 101 -20.36 6.11 28.20
N PRO A 102 -20.55 6.71 27.01
CA PRO A 102 -21.73 6.45 26.21
C PRO A 102 -21.91 4.96 25.92
N HIS A 103 -23.08 4.42 26.23
CA HIS A 103 -23.47 3.04 25.98
C HIS A 103 -24.98 2.93 25.83
N GLY A 104 -25.43 1.85 25.21
CA GLY A 104 -26.84 1.64 24.91
C GLY A 104 -27.14 1.87 23.44
N ILE A 105 -27.79 0.89 22.83
CA ILE A 105 -28.12 0.84 21.41
C ILE A 105 -29.64 0.91 21.25
N CYS A 106 -30.13 1.82 20.40
CA CYS A 106 -31.54 1.93 20.05
C CYS A 106 -32.13 0.58 19.62
N LEU A 107 -33.35 0.25 20.08
CA LEU A 107 -34.08 -0.95 19.67
C LEU A 107 -33.30 -2.28 19.84
N PHE A 108 -32.32 -2.32 20.75
CA PHE A 108 -31.59 -3.55 21.03
C PHE A 108 -32.44 -4.52 21.84
N THR A 109 -32.44 -5.77 21.44
CA THR A 109 -33.03 -6.88 22.20
C THR A 109 -32.04 -8.03 22.18
N PRO A 110 -31.57 -8.50 23.35
CA PRO A 110 -30.60 -9.59 23.39
C PRO A 110 -31.21 -10.88 22.85
N ASN A 111 -30.45 -11.61 22.04
CA ASN A 111 -30.77 -12.98 21.65
C ASN A 111 -30.36 -13.98 22.76
N GLU A 112 -30.65 -15.28 22.57
CA GLU A 112 -30.35 -16.32 23.56
C GLU A 112 -28.88 -16.33 24.00
N THR A 113 -27.94 -16.30 23.06
CA THR A 113 -26.49 -16.30 23.36
C THR A 113 -26.06 -15.05 24.13
N GLN A 114 -26.64 -13.89 23.80
CA GLN A 114 -26.37 -12.63 24.49
C GLN A 114 -26.98 -12.61 25.89
N GLN A 115 -28.18 -13.16 26.05
CA GLN A 115 -28.86 -13.29 27.33
C GLN A 115 -28.09 -14.22 28.27
N ASP A 116 -27.62 -15.37 27.78
CA ASP A 116 -26.78 -16.30 28.54
C ASP A 116 -25.49 -15.62 29.04
N TYR A 117 -24.86 -14.79 28.21
CA TYR A 117 -23.69 -14.02 28.60
C TYR A 117 -24.02 -13.00 29.71
N LEU A 118 -25.12 -12.26 29.56
CA LEU A 118 -25.57 -11.29 30.57
C LEU A 118 -25.86 -11.98 31.90
N SER A 119 -26.58 -13.10 31.90
CA SER A 119 -26.88 -13.87 33.12
C SER A 119 -25.62 -14.43 33.80
N GLN A 120 -24.59 -14.80 33.03
CA GLN A 120 -23.29 -15.18 33.60
C GLN A 120 -22.57 -14.01 34.27
N VAL A 121 -22.68 -12.80 33.71
CA VAL A 121 -22.12 -11.58 34.32
C VAL A 121 -22.87 -11.24 35.61
N GLU A 122 -24.19 -11.30 35.60
CA GLU A 122 -25.04 -11.07 36.78
C GLU A 122 -24.74 -12.08 37.90
N ALA A 123 -24.60 -13.36 37.56
CA ALA A 123 -24.26 -14.40 38.52
C ALA A 123 -22.89 -14.17 39.17
N LYS A 124 -21.90 -13.69 38.40
CA LYS A 124 -20.56 -13.36 38.93
C LYS A 124 -20.56 -12.08 39.76
N TRP A 125 -21.40 -11.12 39.41
CA TRP A 125 -21.52 -9.84 40.13
C TRP A 125 -22.35 -9.97 41.40
N GLY A 126 -23.31 -10.89 41.44
CA GLY A 126 -24.23 -11.10 42.55
C GLY A 126 -25.42 -10.13 42.58
N GLN A 127 -25.59 -9.30 41.53
CA GLN A 127 -26.71 -8.38 41.38
C GLN A 127 -27.15 -8.30 39.92
N PRO A 128 -28.44 -7.99 39.64
CA PRO A 128 -28.91 -7.76 38.28
C PRO A 128 -28.17 -6.60 37.63
N LEU A 129 -27.92 -6.69 36.33
CA LEU A 129 -27.36 -5.58 35.58
C LEU A 129 -28.41 -4.46 35.51
N GLN A 130 -27.97 -3.22 35.79
CA GLN A 130 -28.83 -2.06 35.62
C GLN A 130 -29.21 -1.94 34.14
N GLN A 131 -30.49 -2.10 33.84
CA GLN A 131 -31.03 -1.75 32.53
C GLN A 131 -31.09 -0.23 32.41
N SER A 132 -30.76 0.31 31.24
CA SER A 132 -30.99 1.72 30.96
C SER A 132 -32.50 1.95 30.89
N VAL A 133 -33.07 2.48 31.97
CA VAL A 133 -34.52 2.74 32.08
C VAL A 133 -34.79 4.20 31.70
N GLY A 134 -34.93 4.46 30.40
CA GLY A 134 -35.48 5.71 29.88
C GLY A 134 -34.47 6.70 29.28
N GLY A 135 -34.91 7.41 28.24
CA GLY A 135 -34.12 8.40 27.49
C GLY A 135 -33.74 7.96 26.08
N GLU A 136 -33.22 8.89 25.27
CA GLU A 136 -32.61 8.54 23.99
C GLU A 136 -31.27 7.85 24.21
N LEU A 137 -31.05 6.74 23.50
CA LEU A 137 -29.81 5.98 23.60
C LEU A 137 -28.75 6.57 22.65
N PRO A 138 -27.46 6.60 23.07
CA PRO A 138 -26.39 7.28 22.33
C PRO A 138 -26.00 6.58 21.02
N ILE A 139 -26.20 5.26 20.92
CA ILE A 139 -25.85 4.49 19.73
C ILE A 139 -27.13 4.19 18.93
N THR A 140 -27.22 4.67 17.70
CA THR A 140 -28.38 4.47 16.82
C THR A 140 -28.37 3.10 16.14
N GLY A 141 -27.19 2.56 15.86
CA GLY A 141 -27.05 1.20 15.38
C GLY A 141 -25.61 0.73 15.21
N VAL A 142 -25.46 -0.59 15.08
CA VAL A 142 -24.17 -1.26 14.92
C VAL A 142 -24.26 -2.17 13.71
N TYR A 143 -23.33 -2.00 12.78
CA TYR A 143 -23.35 -2.69 11.48
C TYR A 143 -21.96 -3.22 11.16
N SER A 144 -21.88 -4.47 10.71
CA SER A 144 -20.68 -4.95 10.02
C SER A 144 -20.81 -4.73 8.53
N MET A 145 -19.72 -4.47 7.82
CA MET A 145 -19.74 -4.29 6.36
C MET A 145 -18.58 -5.01 5.65
N GLY A 146 -18.43 -4.76 4.34
CA GLY A 146 -17.32 -5.26 3.55
C GLY A 146 -17.52 -6.70 3.08
N SER A 147 -16.62 -7.61 3.49
CA SER A 147 -16.70 -9.02 3.09
C SER A 147 -17.60 -9.87 3.99
N THR A 148 -17.96 -9.37 5.18
CA THR A 148 -18.82 -10.05 6.15
C THR A 148 -20.13 -10.51 5.51
N SER A 149 -20.55 -11.75 5.80
CA SER A 149 -21.73 -12.45 5.24
C SER A 149 -21.70 -12.79 3.75
N SER A 150 -20.68 -12.36 3.01
CA SER A 150 -20.55 -12.64 1.59
C SER A 150 -19.78 -13.93 1.31
N ILE A 151 -19.83 -14.41 0.06
CA ILE A 151 -19.00 -15.53 -0.41
C ILE A 151 -17.51 -15.24 -0.25
N GLY A 152 -17.14 -13.95 -0.27
CA GLY A 152 -15.78 -13.48 -0.07
C GLY A 152 -15.30 -13.53 1.39
N GLN A 153 -16.16 -13.78 2.39
CA GLN A 153 -15.74 -13.94 3.78
C GLN A 153 -14.96 -15.23 3.97
N CYS A 154 -13.81 -15.17 4.63
CA CYS A 154 -12.97 -16.33 4.96
C CYS A 154 -12.23 -16.12 6.28
N HIS A 155 -11.51 -17.14 6.74
CA HIS A 155 -10.81 -17.16 8.04
C HIS A 155 -9.77 -16.03 8.25
N THR A 156 -9.29 -15.39 7.18
CA THR A 156 -8.37 -14.23 7.24
C THR A 156 -9.07 -12.89 7.04
N SER A 157 -10.41 -12.85 7.10
CA SER A 157 -11.17 -11.61 6.90
C SER A 157 -11.29 -10.86 8.22
N ASP A 158 -10.99 -9.57 8.15
CA ASP A 158 -11.20 -8.56 9.17
C ASP A 158 -12.69 -8.19 9.32
N LEU A 159 -13.04 -7.64 10.48
CA LEU A 159 -14.36 -7.10 10.79
C LEU A 159 -14.33 -5.57 10.84
N ASP A 160 -14.92 -4.95 9.83
CA ASP A 160 -15.21 -3.51 9.85
C ASP A 160 -16.58 -3.27 10.49
N ILE A 161 -16.60 -2.59 11.63
CA ILE A 161 -17.81 -2.31 12.41
C ILE A 161 -18.09 -0.81 12.45
N TRP A 162 -19.22 -0.41 11.89
CA TRP A 162 -19.76 0.94 12.05
C TRP A 162 -20.60 1.02 13.31
N VAL A 163 -20.23 1.95 14.20
CA VAL A 163 -21.01 2.33 15.38
C VAL A 163 -21.63 3.69 15.07
N CYS A 164 -22.87 3.65 14.58
CA CYS A 164 -23.62 4.85 14.30
C CYS A 164 -24.13 5.44 15.61
N HIS A 165 -23.89 6.72 15.84
CA HIS A 165 -24.19 7.39 17.09
C HIS A 165 -25.00 8.67 16.85
N GLN A 166 -25.70 9.12 17.90
CA GLN A 166 -26.49 10.33 17.87
C GLN A 166 -25.60 11.57 17.68
N ALA A 167 -26.10 12.56 16.95
CA ALA A 167 -25.34 13.79 16.68
C ALA A 167 -25.17 14.70 17.91
N TRP A 168 -25.94 14.47 18.98
CA TRP A 168 -25.85 15.24 20.22
C TRP A 168 -24.66 14.88 21.11
N LEU A 169 -23.94 13.79 20.81
CA LEU A 169 -22.75 13.39 21.58
C LEU A 169 -21.64 14.43 21.41
N ASP A 170 -21.13 14.94 22.53
CA ASP A 170 -20.04 15.91 22.50
C ASP A 170 -18.69 15.26 22.13
N THR A 171 -17.64 16.07 22.04
CA THR A 171 -16.30 15.59 21.69
C THR A 171 -15.71 14.63 22.73
N ASP A 172 -15.95 14.86 24.02
CA ASP A 172 -15.41 14.01 25.09
C ASP A 172 -16.14 12.67 25.17
N GLU A 173 -17.46 12.68 25.00
CA GLU A 173 -18.29 11.49 24.89
C GLU A 173 -17.89 10.63 23.70
N ARG A 174 -17.71 11.23 22.52
CA ARG A 174 -17.20 10.54 21.33
C ARG A 174 -15.82 9.93 21.56
N ASN A 175 -14.91 10.68 22.20
CA ASN A 175 -13.58 10.18 22.56
C ASN A 175 -13.65 9.00 23.55
N ARG A 176 -14.57 9.02 24.51
CA ARG A 176 -14.77 7.90 25.46
C ARG A 176 -15.36 6.67 24.78
N LEU A 177 -16.33 6.86 23.88
CA LEU A 177 -16.88 5.78 23.07
C LEU A 177 -15.80 5.16 22.15
N GLN A 178 -14.94 5.98 21.55
CA GLN A 178 -13.81 5.52 20.75
C GLN A 178 -12.83 4.70 21.60
N LYS A 179 -12.49 5.16 22.81
CA LYS A 179 -11.63 4.42 23.75
C LYS A 179 -12.25 3.07 24.13
N LYS A 180 -13.57 3.02 24.37
CA LYS A 180 -14.29 1.76 24.60
C LYS A 180 -14.15 0.83 23.39
N CYS A 181 -14.34 1.33 22.18
CA CYS A 181 -14.14 0.56 20.95
C CYS A 181 -12.70 0.02 20.86
N SER A 182 -11.67 0.83 21.10
CA SER A 182 -10.27 0.36 21.07
C SER A 182 -9.94 -0.71 22.11
N LEU A 183 -10.63 -0.72 23.26
CA LEU A 183 -10.52 -1.82 24.22
C LEU A 183 -11.22 -3.10 23.72
N LEU A 184 -12.34 -2.96 23.01
CA LEU A 184 -13.01 -4.09 22.36
C LEU A 184 -12.17 -4.67 21.21
N GLU A 185 -11.45 -3.84 20.46
CA GLU A 185 -10.47 -4.29 19.46
C GLU A 185 -9.39 -5.16 20.10
N LYS A 186 -8.80 -4.71 21.21
CA LYS A 186 -7.79 -5.49 21.96
C LYS A 186 -8.37 -6.80 22.51
N TRP A 187 -9.61 -6.78 23.00
CA TRP A 187 -10.30 -7.97 23.47
C TRP A 187 -10.52 -8.98 22.34
N ALA A 188 -11.02 -8.53 21.19
CA ALA A 188 -11.21 -9.40 20.02
C ALA A 188 -9.86 -9.95 19.50
N ALA A 189 -8.82 -9.11 19.45
CA ALA A 189 -7.48 -9.51 19.05
C ALA A 189 -6.89 -10.58 19.98
N SER A 190 -7.18 -10.51 21.29
CA SER A 190 -6.78 -11.56 22.25
C SER A 190 -7.40 -12.94 21.96
N MET A 191 -8.49 -12.97 21.18
CA MET A 191 -9.14 -14.18 20.70
C MET A 191 -8.77 -14.54 19.26
N GLY A 192 -7.82 -13.81 18.64
CA GLY A 192 -7.40 -14.00 17.26
C GLY A 192 -8.40 -13.47 16.22
N VAL A 193 -9.26 -12.51 16.60
CA VAL A 193 -10.21 -11.87 15.69
C VAL A 193 -9.82 -10.41 15.51
N GLU A 194 -9.50 -10.01 14.27
CA GLU A 194 -9.22 -8.62 13.92
C GLU A 194 -10.53 -7.86 13.70
N VAL A 195 -10.73 -6.78 14.47
CA VAL A 195 -11.91 -5.91 14.40
C VAL A 195 -11.42 -4.47 14.34
N SER A 196 -12.06 -3.65 13.51
CA SER A 196 -11.84 -2.20 13.42
C SER A 196 -13.17 -1.49 13.59
N PHE A 197 -13.25 -0.57 14.56
CA PHE A 197 -14.46 0.21 14.81
C PHE A 197 -14.36 1.61 14.23
N PHE A 198 -15.43 2.03 13.58
CA PHE A 198 -15.59 3.36 13.00
C PHE A 198 -16.80 4.03 13.61
N LEU A 199 -16.59 5.15 14.31
CA LEU A 199 -17.69 5.97 14.83
C LEU A 199 -18.29 6.81 13.69
N ILE A 200 -19.59 6.68 13.49
CA ILE A 200 -20.31 7.37 12.42
C ILE A 200 -21.39 8.25 13.04
N ASP A 201 -21.24 9.56 12.89
CA ASP A 201 -22.30 10.51 13.20
C ASP A 201 -23.49 10.27 12.25
N GLU A 202 -24.70 10.15 12.80
CA GLU A 202 -25.91 9.88 12.03
C GLU A 202 -26.21 10.94 10.94
N ASN A 203 -25.69 12.16 11.10
CA ASN A 203 -25.86 13.27 10.15
C ASN A 203 -24.67 13.45 9.19
N ARG A 204 -23.60 12.63 9.31
CA ARG A 204 -22.35 12.78 8.56
C ARG A 204 -22.57 12.85 7.04
N PHE A 205 -23.32 11.89 6.50
CA PHE A 205 -23.48 11.72 5.05
C PHE A 205 -24.56 12.64 4.45
N ARG A 206 -25.49 13.16 5.27
CA ARG A 206 -26.54 14.07 4.80
C ARG A 206 -26.06 15.47 4.46
N HIS A 207 -24.99 15.93 5.13
CA HIS A 207 -24.49 17.29 4.98
C HIS A 207 -23.33 17.41 3.96
N ASN A 208 -23.04 16.35 3.18
CA ASN A 208 -21.82 16.25 2.34
C ASN A 208 -20.54 16.63 3.11
N ALA A 209 -20.52 16.39 4.43
CA ALA A 209 -19.40 16.76 5.28
C ALA A 209 -18.26 15.76 5.06
N SER A 210 -17.38 16.07 4.12
CA SER A 210 -16.14 15.34 3.85
C SER A 210 -15.15 15.54 5.00
N GLY A 211 -15.24 14.71 6.04
CA GLY A 211 -14.26 14.60 7.13
C GLY A 211 -13.42 13.32 7.04
N SER A 212 -12.21 13.33 7.62
CA SER A 212 -11.34 12.13 7.69
C SER A 212 -12.00 11.01 8.53
N LEU A 213 -11.80 9.75 8.14
CA LEU A 213 -12.03 8.58 8.98
C LEU A 213 -10.65 8.16 9.50
N GLY A 214 -10.27 8.59 10.70
CA GLY A 214 -8.98 8.20 11.29
C GLY A 214 -7.74 8.68 10.51
N GLY A 215 -6.57 8.36 11.07
CA GLY A 215 -5.27 8.90 10.63
C GLY A 215 -4.62 8.20 9.42
N GLU A 216 -5.27 7.18 8.83
CA GLU A 216 -4.70 6.41 7.71
C GLU A 216 -5.59 6.36 6.46
N ASP A 217 -6.83 6.86 6.51
CA ASP A 217 -7.74 6.79 5.36
C ASP A 217 -7.84 8.12 4.63
N CYS A 218 -7.94 8.04 3.30
CA CYS A 218 -8.34 9.14 2.43
C CYS A 218 -9.83 9.49 2.62
N GLY A 219 -10.32 9.60 3.87
CA GLY A 219 -11.74 9.67 4.22
C GLY A 219 -12.50 10.85 3.60
N SER A 220 -11.80 11.86 3.07
CA SER A 220 -12.40 12.96 2.29
C SER A 220 -12.61 12.66 0.80
N THR A 221 -12.03 11.58 0.24
CA THR A 221 -12.03 11.28 -1.21
C THR A 221 -12.80 10.01 -1.61
N GLN A 222 -13.62 9.42 -0.72
CA GLN A 222 -14.42 8.20 -1.01
C GLN A 222 -15.84 8.22 -0.40
N HIS A 223 -16.48 9.38 -0.27
CA HIS A 223 -17.77 9.53 0.40
C HIS A 223 -18.88 8.62 -0.17
N ILE A 224 -19.18 8.72 -1.47
CA ILE A 224 -20.22 7.97 -2.17
C ILE A 224 -19.84 6.50 -2.35
N LEU A 225 -18.58 6.17 -2.63
CA LEU A 225 -18.12 4.79 -2.79
C LEU A 225 -18.12 4.03 -1.46
N LEU A 226 -17.81 4.71 -0.36
CA LEU A 226 -17.96 4.13 0.98
C LEU A 226 -19.43 3.87 1.32
N LEU A 227 -20.31 4.81 0.97
CA LEU A 227 -21.76 4.66 1.17
C LEU A 227 -22.35 3.57 0.25
N ASP A 228 -21.89 3.45 -1.00
CA ASP A 228 -22.20 2.34 -1.91
C ASP A 228 -21.78 0.99 -1.29
N GLU A 229 -20.54 0.90 -0.77
CA GLU A 229 -20.05 -0.30 -0.09
C GLU A 229 -20.89 -0.62 1.15
N PHE A 230 -21.25 0.39 1.95
CA PHE A 230 -22.10 0.22 3.11
C PHE A 230 -23.50 -0.28 2.72
N TYR A 231 -24.23 0.41 1.86
CA TYR A 231 -25.58 0.01 1.47
C TYR A 231 -25.65 -1.36 0.81
N ARG A 232 -24.65 -1.73 0.01
CA ARG A 232 -24.66 -3.04 -0.65
C ARG A 232 -24.29 -4.19 0.29
N SER A 233 -23.48 -3.95 1.34
CA SER A 233 -22.88 -5.03 2.16
C SER A 233 -23.26 -5.04 3.64
N ALA A 234 -23.88 -3.98 4.17
CA ALA A 234 -24.14 -3.86 5.61
C ALA A 234 -24.97 -5.03 6.15
N VAL A 235 -24.55 -5.52 7.31
CA VAL A 235 -25.28 -6.47 8.15
C VAL A 235 -25.57 -5.75 9.46
N ARG A 236 -26.86 -5.56 9.76
CA ARG A 236 -27.29 -4.96 11.02
C ARG A 236 -27.14 -5.97 12.14
N LEU A 237 -26.20 -5.68 13.04
CA LEU A 237 -25.98 -6.45 14.27
C LEU A 237 -26.98 -6.06 15.36
N ALA A 238 -27.25 -4.76 15.49
CA ALA A 238 -28.23 -4.19 16.40
C ALA A 238 -28.60 -2.77 15.94
N GLY A 239 -29.72 -2.21 16.42
CA GLY A 239 -30.09 -0.83 16.11
C GLY A 239 -31.28 -0.65 15.20
N LYS A 240 -31.43 0.60 14.78
CA LYS A 240 -32.39 1.07 13.77
C LYS A 240 -32.18 0.35 12.42
N ARG A 241 -33.19 0.33 11.55
CA ARG A 241 -33.04 -0.15 10.16
C ARG A 241 -32.46 0.96 9.28
N ILE A 242 -31.79 0.60 8.19
CA ILE A 242 -31.29 1.59 7.21
C ILE A 242 -32.47 2.07 6.36
N LEU A 243 -32.77 3.38 6.42
CA LEU A 243 -33.92 3.99 5.74
C LEU A 243 -33.81 3.90 4.22
N TRP A 244 -32.61 4.05 3.69
CA TRP A 244 -32.35 4.16 2.27
C TRP A 244 -32.99 3.05 1.42
N ASN A 245 -33.10 1.82 1.96
CA ASN A 245 -33.74 0.69 1.31
C ASN A 245 -35.26 0.83 1.09
N MET A 246 -35.91 1.82 1.72
CA MET A 246 -37.34 2.07 1.58
C MET A 246 -37.67 3.02 0.42
N VAL A 247 -36.67 3.74 -0.08
CA VAL A 247 -36.82 4.69 -1.19
C VAL A 247 -36.58 3.96 -2.50
N PRO A 248 -37.57 3.91 -3.41
CA PRO A 248 -37.42 3.25 -4.71
C PRO A 248 -36.40 3.98 -5.59
N VAL A 249 -35.79 3.25 -6.53
CA VAL A 249 -34.70 3.75 -7.38
C VAL A 249 -35.12 4.99 -8.19
N GLU A 250 -36.38 5.03 -8.61
CA GLU A 250 -36.95 6.14 -9.39
C GLU A 250 -37.01 7.46 -8.59
N GLU A 251 -37.03 7.37 -7.26
CA GLU A 251 -37.11 8.53 -6.35
C GLU A 251 -35.76 8.86 -5.71
N GLU A 252 -34.66 8.22 -6.15
CA GLU A 252 -33.32 8.47 -5.59
C GLU A 252 -32.89 9.94 -5.74
N ASN A 253 -33.22 10.56 -6.88
CA ASN A 253 -32.93 11.98 -7.12
C ASN A 253 -33.78 12.93 -6.27
N ASN A 254 -34.91 12.46 -5.72
CA ASN A 254 -35.83 13.21 -4.87
C ASN A 254 -35.87 12.60 -3.45
N TYR A 255 -34.76 12.00 -3.01
CA TYR A 255 -34.70 11.17 -1.79
C TYR A 255 -35.34 11.85 -0.57
N ASP A 256 -34.92 13.08 -0.26
CA ASP A 256 -35.39 13.79 0.94
C ASP A 256 -36.89 14.11 0.85
N ASP A 257 -37.37 14.60 -0.30
CA ASP A 257 -38.79 14.91 -0.51
C ASP A 257 -39.67 13.65 -0.40
N TYR A 258 -39.21 12.53 -0.96
CA TYR A 258 -39.92 11.27 -0.87
C TYR A 258 -39.99 10.77 0.59
N VAL A 259 -38.87 10.80 1.31
CA VAL A 259 -38.81 10.43 2.74
C VAL A 259 -39.71 11.31 3.59
N LEU A 260 -39.67 12.63 3.39
CA LEU A 260 -40.56 13.58 4.09
C LEU A 260 -42.03 13.26 3.80
N SER A 261 -42.37 12.91 2.56
CA SER A 261 -43.73 12.52 2.20
C SER A 261 -44.19 11.24 2.93
N LEU A 262 -43.29 10.27 3.15
CA LEU A 262 -43.60 9.04 3.86
C LEU A 262 -43.85 9.29 5.36
N TYR A 263 -43.10 10.20 5.98
CA TYR A 263 -43.35 10.62 7.36
C TYR A 263 -44.66 11.42 7.47
N ALA A 264 -44.90 12.37 6.56
CA ALA A 264 -46.13 13.19 6.56
C ALA A 264 -47.39 12.33 6.38
N GLN A 265 -47.31 11.25 5.61
CA GLN A 265 -48.39 10.28 5.43
C GLN A 265 -48.50 9.26 6.58
N GLY A 266 -47.61 9.31 7.57
CA GLY A 266 -47.55 8.35 8.67
C GLY A 266 -47.33 6.91 8.21
N VAL A 267 -46.62 6.73 7.09
CA VAL A 267 -46.20 5.41 6.58
C VAL A 267 -44.92 4.97 7.27
N LEU A 268 -44.03 5.92 7.58
CA LEU A 268 -42.86 5.69 8.40
C LEU A 268 -43.04 6.31 9.78
N THR A 269 -42.53 5.60 10.80
CA THR A 269 -42.45 6.10 12.17
C THR A 269 -41.10 6.81 12.37
N PRO A 270 -41.07 8.07 12.82
CA PRO A 270 -39.84 8.72 13.25
C PRO A 270 -39.12 7.89 14.33
N ASN A 271 -37.78 7.91 14.35
CA ASN A 271 -36.92 7.19 15.30
C ASN A 271 -36.72 5.67 15.10
N GLU A 272 -37.39 5.01 14.13
CA GLU A 272 -37.13 3.60 13.80
C GLU A 272 -35.95 3.40 12.82
N TRP A 273 -35.44 4.49 12.25
CA TRP A 273 -34.56 4.45 11.08
C TRP A 273 -33.25 5.19 11.28
N LEU A 274 -32.17 4.60 10.76
CA LEU A 274 -30.91 5.28 10.47
C LEU A 274 -30.99 5.80 9.04
N ASP A 275 -30.91 7.12 8.89
CA ASP A 275 -30.98 7.79 7.59
C ASP A 275 -29.66 8.49 7.28
N LEU A 276 -28.85 7.86 6.42
CA LEU A 276 -27.57 8.43 5.96
C LEU A 276 -27.73 9.19 4.63
N GLY A 277 -28.95 9.38 4.11
CA GLY A 277 -29.21 10.08 2.85
C GLY A 277 -29.28 9.18 1.61
N GLY A 278 -29.48 9.78 0.44
CA GLY A 278 -29.43 9.11 -0.87
C GLY A 278 -28.00 8.94 -1.40
N LEU A 279 -27.82 8.10 -2.41
CA LEU A 279 -26.60 8.05 -3.22
C LEU A 279 -26.66 9.15 -4.27
N SER A 280 -25.81 10.17 -4.14
CA SER A 280 -25.63 11.17 -5.18
C SER A 280 -24.74 10.65 -6.31
N THR A 281 -24.56 11.46 -7.36
CA THR A 281 -23.68 11.15 -8.48
C THR A 281 -22.22 11.08 -8.03
N LEU A 282 -21.54 9.98 -8.37
CA LEU A 282 -20.10 9.84 -8.12
C LEU A 282 -19.32 10.94 -8.87
N SER A 283 -18.50 11.72 -8.16
CA SER A 283 -17.63 12.72 -8.80
C SER A 283 -16.40 12.07 -9.44
N ALA A 284 -15.82 12.74 -10.44
CA ALA A 284 -14.61 12.25 -11.09
C ALA A 284 -13.40 12.29 -10.13
N GLU A 285 -13.36 13.23 -9.19
CA GLU A 285 -12.35 13.34 -8.13
C GLU A 285 -12.42 12.17 -7.16
N GLU A 286 -13.63 11.82 -6.71
CA GLU A 286 -13.85 10.70 -5.79
C GLU A 286 -13.47 9.36 -6.45
N TYR A 287 -13.89 9.19 -7.71
CA TYR A 287 -13.47 8.05 -8.52
C TYR A 287 -11.94 7.95 -8.60
N PHE A 288 -11.28 9.07 -8.87
CA PHE A 288 -9.83 9.12 -9.03
C PHE A 288 -9.12 8.75 -7.72
N GLY A 289 -9.56 9.34 -6.60
CA GLY A 289 -9.04 9.04 -5.26
C GLY A 289 -9.22 7.57 -4.87
N ALA A 290 -10.41 7.00 -5.10
CA ALA A 290 -10.68 5.60 -4.80
C ALA A 290 -9.83 4.63 -5.63
N SER A 291 -9.63 4.93 -6.92
CA SER A 291 -8.81 4.09 -7.80
C SER A 291 -7.35 4.08 -7.37
N LEU A 292 -6.82 5.24 -6.98
CA LEU A 292 -5.48 5.36 -6.42
C LEU A 292 -5.36 4.53 -5.13
N TRP A 293 -6.33 4.61 -4.23
CA TRP A 293 -6.34 3.82 -3.00
C TRP A 293 -6.37 2.30 -3.23
N GLN A 294 -7.13 1.82 -4.21
CA GLN A 294 -7.11 0.39 -4.52
C GLN A 294 -5.75 -0.05 -5.07
N LEU A 295 -5.07 0.78 -5.86
CA LEU A 295 -3.70 0.53 -6.29
C LEU A 295 -2.73 0.51 -5.09
N TYR A 296 -2.91 1.37 -4.08
CA TYR A 296 -2.14 1.32 -2.84
C TYR A 296 -2.30 -0.03 -2.12
N LYS A 297 -3.56 -0.44 -1.89
CA LYS A 297 -3.89 -1.68 -1.16
C LYS A 297 -3.49 -2.94 -1.93
N SER A 298 -3.21 -2.83 -3.22
CA SER A 298 -2.78 -3.94 -4.06
C SER A 298 -1.43 -4.54 -3.67
N ILE A 299 -0.57 -3.75 -3.02
CA ILE A 299 0.71 -4.22 -2.48
C ILE A 299 0.45 -5.26 -1.39
N ASP A 300 -0.51 -5.00 -0.50
CA ASP A 300 -0.79 -5.84 0.67
C ASP A 300 -1.85 -6.92 0.38
N SER A 301 -2.73 -6.71 -0.58
CA SER A 301 -3.84 -7.62 -0.89
C SER A 301 -4.17 -7.65 -2.39
N PRO A 302 -3.29 -8.22 -3.22
CA PRO A 302 -3.33 -8.06 -4.68
C PRO A 302 -4.62 -8.61 -5.31
N TYR A 303 -5.08 -9.80 -4.90
CA TYR A 303 -6.29 -10.41 -5.45
C TYR A 303 -7.57 -9.60 -5.15
N LYS A 304 -7.72 -9.11 -3.91
CA LYS A 304 -8.85 -8.25 -3.49
C LYS A 304 -8.81 -6.92 -4.23
N ALA A 305 -7.62 -6.33 -4.34
CA ALA A 305 -7.41 -5.05 -5.00
C ALA A 305 -7.76 -5.12 -6.49
N VAL A 306 -7.31 -6.14 -7.23
CA VAL A 306 -7.66 -6.29 -8.66
C VAL A 306 -9.18 -6.33 -8.87
N LEU A 307 -9.93 -7.05 -8.05
CA LEU A 307 -11.40 -7.07 -8.15
C LEU A 307 -12.01 -5.68 -7.98
N LYS A 308 -11.58 -4.94 -6.94
CA LYS A 308 -12.09 -3.58 -6.66
C LYS A 308 -11.62 -2.57 -7.71
N THR A 309 -10.38 -2.67 -8.19
CA THR A 309 -9.82 -1.79 -9.22
C THR A 309 -10.55 -1.96 -10.55
N VAL A 310 -10.85 -3.19 -10.97
CA VAL A 310 -11.61 -3.40 -12.21
C VAL A 310 -13.09 -3.02 -12.05
N LEU A 311 -13.66 -3.14 -10.84
CA LEU A 311 -15.00 -2.59 -10.56
C LEU A 311 -15.02 -1.07 -10.76
N LEU A 312 -14.01 -0.35 -10.24
CA LEU A 312 -13.86 1.07 -10.49
C LEU A 312 -13.71 1.34 -11.99
N GLU A 313 -12.88 0.59 -12.69
CA GLU A 313 -12.73 0.73 -14.15
C GLU A 313 -14.08 0.61 -14.88
N ALA A 314 -14.93 -0.35 -14.48
CA ALA A 314 -16.28 -0.50 -15.00
C ALA A 314 -17.16 0.73 -14.71
N TYR A 315 -17.09 1.31 -13.50
CA TYR A 315 -17.79 2.56 -13.19
C TYR A 315 -17.30 3.73 -14.04
N SER A 316 -15.98 3.86 -14.27
CA SER A 316 -15.43 4.94 -15.10
C SER A 316 -15.82 4.85 -16.57
N TRP A 317 -16.06 3.63 -17.04
CA TRP A 317 -16.52 3.38 -18.40
C TRP A 317 -17.93 3.93 -18.65
N GLU A 318 -18.78 3.93 -17.62
CA GLU A 318 -20.16 4.42 -17.65
C GLU A 318 -20.29 5.89 -17.24
N TYR A 319 -19.20 6.53 -16.81
CA TYR A 319 -19.19 7.90 -16.33
C TYR A 319 -19.65 8.90 -17.41
N PRO A 320 -20.46 9.93 -17.09
CA PRO A 320 -20.90 10.35 -15.74
C PRO A 320 -22.10 9.60 -15.16
N ASN A 321 -22.73 8.72 -15.93
CA ASN A 321 -23.96 8.01 -15.53
C ASN A 321 -23.65 6.62 -14.95
N SER A 322 -22.60 6.53 -14.12
CA SER A 322 -22.15 5.28 -13.53
C SER A 322 -23.25 4.66 -12.67
N GLN A 323 -23.64 3.43 -12.97
CA GLN A 323 -24.62 2.73 -12.14
C GLN A 323 -23.92 1.96 -11.02
N LEU A 324 -24.02 2.44 -9.79
CA LEU A 324 -23.42 1.82 -8.61
C LEU A 324 -24.09 0.49 -8.23
N LEU A 325 -23.33 -0.44 -7.62
CA LEU A 325 -23.83 -1.76 -7.24
C LEU A 325 -24.94 -1.70 -6.18
N ALA A 326 -24.89 -0.75 -5.24
CA ALA A 326 -25.97 -0.57 -4.27
C ALA A 326 -27.30 -0.28 -4.96
N MET A 327 -27.31 0.54 -6.02
CA MET A 327 -28.52 0.83 -6.79
C MET A 327 -29.10 -0.43 -7.45
N GLU A 328 -28.24 -1.31 -7.98
CA GLU A 328 -28.69 -2.62 -8.51
C GLU A 328 -29.31 -3.50 -7.42
N ILE A 329 -28.72 -3.53 -6.22
CA ILE A 329 -29.26 -4.30 -5.08
C ILE A 329 -30.62 -3.76 -4.67
N LYS A 330 -30.75 -2.44 -4.53
CA LYS A 330 -32.02 -1.77 -4.23
C LYS A 330 -33.07 -2.13 -5.27
N GLN A 331 -32.76 -2.02 -6.56
CA GLN A 331 -33.70 -2.38 -7.63
C GLN A 331 -34.22 -3.81 -7.49
N ARG A 332 -33.34 -4.78 -7.23
CA ARG A 332 -33.71 -6.19 -7.04
C ARG A 332 -34.53 -6.42 -5.76
N LEU A 333 -34.20 -5.73 -4.67
CA LEU A 333 -34.96 -5.77 -3.42
C LEU A 333 -36.42 -5.32 -3.63
N HIS A 334 -36.61 -4.19 -4.31
CA HIS A 334 -37.93 -3.64 -4.62
C HIS A 334 -38.71 -4.55 -5.57
N ALA A 335 -38.06 -5.11 -6.60
CA ALA A 335 -38.64 -6.06 -7.53
C ALA A 335 -38.99 -7.43 -6.88
N GLY A 336 -38.52 -7.71 -5.66
CA GLY A 336 -38.70 -9.01 -5.01
C GLY A 336 -37.84 -10.11 -5.64
N GLU A 337 -36.74 -9.73 -6.30
CA GLU A 337 -35.83 -10.66 -6.95
C GLU A 337 -34.77 -11.17 -5.96
N ILE A 338 -34.79 -12.48 -5.71
CA ILE A 338 -33.62 -13.17 -5.16
C ILE A 338 -32.83 -13.75 -6.33
N VAL A 339 -31.69 -13.14 -6.63
CA VAL A 339 -30.73 -13.72 -7.58
C VAL A 339 -30.15 -15.02 -7.06
N ALA A 340 -29.55 -15.84 -7.93
CA ALA A 340 -29.03 -17.17 -7.62
C ALA A 340 -28.14 -17.25 -6.36
N PHE A 341 -27.61 -16.12 -5.89
CA PHE A 341 -26.67 -16.02 -4.78
C PHE A 341 -27.21 -15.24 -3.55
N GLY A 342 -28.47 -14.82 -3.55
CA GLY A 342 -29.10 -14.15 -2.40
C GLY A 342 -28.66 -12.69 -2.19
N LEU A 343 -28.49 -11.92 -3.26
CA LEU A 343 -27.96 -10.54 -3.24
C LEU A 343 -26.58 -10.45 -2.56
N ASP A 344 -25.73 -11.44 -2.84
CA ASP A 344 -24.34 -11.47 -2.38
C ASP A 344 -23.52 -10.37 -3.07
N ALA A 345 -22.95 -9.46 -2.28
CA ALA A 345 -22.26 -8.27 -2.79
C ALA A 345 -21.00 -8.60 -3.62
N TYR A 346 -20.30 -9.69 -3.29
CA TYR A 346 -19.11 -10.12 -4.03
C TYR A 346 -19.48 -10.78 -5.36
N CYS A 347 -20.53 -11.60 -5.39
CA CYS A 347 -21.04 -12.18 -6.63
C CYS A 347 -21.54 -11.10 -7.60
N MET A 348 -22.24 -10.07 -7.08
CA MET A 348 -22.69 -8.95 -7.91
C MET A 348 -21.55 -8.11 -8.45
N MET A 349 -20.49 -7.88 -7.64
CA MET A 349 -19.26 -7.27 -8.12
C MET A 349 -18.61 -8.09 -9.24
N LEU A 350 -18.51 -9.41 -9.09
CA LEU A 350 -17.96 -10.29 -10.12
C LEU A 350 -18.79 -10.25 -11.41
N ASP A 351 -20.11 -10.27 -11.31
CA ASP A 351 -21.02 -10.15 -12.46
C ASP A 351 -20.80 -8.82 -13.20
N ARG A 352 -20.77 -7.70 -12.47
CA ARG A 352 -20.54 -6.37 -13.05
C ARG A 352 -19.20 -6.29 -13.77
N VAL A 353 -18.13 -6.77 -13.15
CA VAL A 353 -16.80 -6.81 -13.77
C VAL A 353 -16.77 -7.75 -14.98
N THR A 354 -17.45 -8.90 -14.91
CA THR A 354 -17.55 -9.85 -16.03
C THR A 354 -18.23 -9.22 -17.23
N ARG A 355 -19.36 -8.51 -17.03
CA ARG A 355 -20.06 -7.78 -18.08
C ARG A 355 -19.15 -6.73 -18.72
N TYR A 356 -18.48 -5.92 -17.92
CA TYR A 356 -17.56 -4.89 -18.40
C TYR A 356 -16.43 -5.47 -19.26
N LEU A 357 -15.66 -6.44 -18.74
CA LEU A 357 -14.53 -7.01 -19.46
C LEU A 357 -14.94 -7.75 -20.74
N THR A 358 -16.13 -8.38 -20.73
CA THR A 358 -16.69 -9.01 -21.92
C THR A 358 -17.04 -7.97 -22.99
N GLN A 359 -17.65 -6.84 -22.61
CA GLN A 359 -18.03 -5.77 -23.54
C GLN A 359 -16.80 -5.13 -24.23
N ILE A 360 -15.68 -5.01 -23.51
CA ILE A 360 -14.44 -4.48 -24.08
C ILE A 360 -13.54 -5.56 -24.70
N ASN A 361 -14.00 -6.82 -24.77
CA ASN A 361 -13.28 -7.98 -25.29
C ASN A 361 -11.93 -8.29 -24.59
N ASP A 362 -11.83 -8.01 -23.29
CA ASP A 362 -10.63 -8.24 -22.50
C ASP A 362 -10.67 -9.60 -21.77
N THR A 363 -10.47 -10.66 -22.55
CA THR A 363 -10.55 -12.04 -22.05
C THR A 363 -9.40 -12.38 -21.09
N THR A 364 -8.22 -11.78 -21.27
CA THR A 364 -7.05 -11.98 -20.41
C THR A 364 -7.35 -11.50 -18.98
N ARG A 365 -7.78 -10.24 -18.80
CA ARG A 365 -8.13 -9.73 -17.47
C ARG A 365 -9.36 -10.41 -16.90
N LEU A 366 -10.29 -10.88 -17.74
CA LEU A 366 -11.45 -11.65 -17.27
C LEU A 366 -11.02 -12.97 -16.60
N ASN A 367 -10.09 -13.70 -17.21
CA ASN A 367 -9.54 -14.93 -16.62
C ASN A 367 -8.74 -14.67 -15.34
N LEU A 368 -8.02 -13.55 -15.26
CA LEU A 368 -7.37 -13.12 -14.02
C LEU A 368 -8.40 -12.82 -12.92
N VAL A 369 -9.42 -12.00 -13.20
CA VAL A 369 -10.47 -11.63 -12.24
C VAL A 369 -11.17 -12.86 -11.66
N ARG A 370 -11.49 -13.86 -12.50
CA ARG A 370 -12.09 -15.12 -12.04
C ARG A 370 -11.16 -15.88 -11.08
N ARG A 371 -9.86 -15.95 -11.36
CA ARG A 371 -8.86 -16.52 -10.44
C ARG A 371 -8.71 -15.72 -9.16
N CYS A 372 -8.66 -14.38 -9.24
CA CYS A 372 -8.65 -13.51 -8.07
C CYS A 372 -9.88 -13.75 -7.18
N PHE A 373 -11.06 -13.87 -7.78
CA PHE A 373 -12.30 -14.18 -7.07
C PHE A 373 -12.23 -15.56 -6.40
N TYR A 374 -11.87 -16.60 -7.14
CA TYR A 374 -11.72 -17.96 -6.60
C TYR A 374 -10.75 -18.00 -5.41
N LEU A 375 -9.57 -17.39 -5.56
CA LEU A 375 -8.56 -17.33 -4.50
C LEU A 375 -9.01 -16.48 -3.30
N LYS A 376 -9.83 -15.44 -3.51
CA LYS A 376 -10.38 -14.60 -2.42
C LYS A 376 -11.45 -15.33 -1.59
N VAL A 377 -12.21 -16.23 -2.20
CA VAL A 377 -13.26 -17.02 -1.53
C VAL A 377 -12.66 -18.06 -0.56
N CYS A 378 -11.43 -18.52 -0.83
CA CYS A 378 -10.70 -19.49 -0.01
C CYS A 378 -11.42 -20.85 0.16
N GLU A 379 -12.32 -21.20 -0.76
CA GLU A 379 -13.01 -22.51 -0.81
C GLU A 379 -12.32 -23.41 -1.83
N LYS A 380 -11.80 -24.56 -1.40
CA LYS A 380 -10.98 -25.45 -2.23
C LYS A 380 -11.82 -26.55 -2.89
N LEU A 381 -12.15 -26.38 -4.17
CA LEU A 381 -13.01 -27.33 -4.90
C LEU A 381 -12.33 -28.65 -5.26
N SER A 382 -11.00 -28.69 -5.43
CA SER A 382 -10.25 -29.92 -5.71
C SER A 382 -10.22 -30.91 -4.53
N ARG A 383 -10.59 -30.45 -3.33
CA ARG A 383 -10.59 -31.28 -2.11
C ARG A 383 -11.99 -31.79 -1.81
N THR A 384 -12.09 -33.03 -1.32
CA THR A 384 -13.35 -33.61 -0.86
C THR A 384 -13.83 -32.87 0.41
N PRO A 385 -15.06 -32.32 0.42
CA PRO A 385 -15.55 -31.61 1.57
C PRO A 385 -16.01 -32.57 2.67
N ALA A 386 -15.98 -32.11 3.93
CA ALA A 386 -16.68 -32.78 5.03
C ALA A 386 -18.20 -32.55 4.97
N SER A 387 -18.64 -31.41 4.41
CA SER A 387 -20.05 -31.08 4.11
C SER A 387 -20.15 -30.05 2.98
N THR A 388 -21.24 -30.08 2.20
CA THR A 388 -21.50 -29.08 1.14
C THR A 388 -22.14 -27.83 1.73
N GLY A 389 -21.35 -26.78 1.91
CA GLY A 389 -21.84 -25.45 2.29
C GLY A 389 -22.28 -24.62 1.08
N TRP A 390 -23.17 -23.65 1.31
CA TRP A 390 -23.73 -22.76 0.27
C TRP A 390 -22.66 -22.08 -0.60
N ARG A 391 -21.51 -21.69 -0.03
CA ARG A 391 -20.41 -21.06 -0.78
C ARG A 391 -19.85 -22.00 -1.85
N ARG A 392 -19.71 -23.28 -1.51
CA ARG A 392 -19.15 -24.31 -2.40
C ARG A 392 -20.08 -24.57 -3.57
N GLU A 393 -21.40 -24.59 -3.34
CA GLU A 393 -22.40 -24.74 -4.40
C GLU A 393 -22.30 -23.61 -5.42
N ILE A 394 -22.28 -22.36 -4.94
CA ILE A 394 -22.14 -21.17 -5.79
C ILE A 394 -20.83 -21.21 -6.58
N LEU A 395 -19.72 -21.49 -5.90
CA LEU A 395 -18.41 -21.52 -6.55
C LEU A 395 -18.31 -22.65 -7.58
N SER A 396 -18.92 -23.81 -7.31
CA SER A 396 -18.96 -24.94 -8.26
C SER A 396 -19.76 -24.60 -9.51
N GLN A 397 -20.89 -23.89 -9.36
CA GLN A 397 -21.66 -23.39 -10.50
C GLN A 397 -20.83 -22.42 -11.35
N LEU A 398 -20.20 -21.43 -10.71
CA LEU A 398 -19.38 -20.43 -11.39
C LEU A 398 -18.20 -21.06 -12.14
N VAL A 399 -17.48 -21.99 -11.50
CA VAL A 399 -16.35 -22.71 -12.09
C VAL A 399 -16.77 -23.55 -13.29
N SER A 400 -17.95 -24.19 -13.21
CA SER A 400 -18.54 -24.91 -14.35
C SER A 400 -18.88 -23.96 -15.50
N GLU A 401 -19.45 -22.78 -15.22
CA GLU A 401 -19.75 -21.76 -16.23
C GLU A 401 -18.47 -21.20 -16.89
N TRP A 402 -17.35 -21.17 -16.17
CA TRP A 402 -16.06 -20.72 -16.71
C TRP A 402 -15.32 -21.78 -17.53
N GLY A 403 -15.77 -23.05 -17.48
CA GLY A 403 -15.15 -24.16 -18.20
C GLY A 403 -13.76 -24.54 -17.67
N TRP A 404 -13.51 -24.36 -16.37
CA TRP A 404 -12.24 -24.76 -15.77
C TRP A 404 -12.15 -26.27 -15.57
N SER A 405 -10.97 -26.83 -15.83
CA SER A 405 -10.69 -28.24 -15.58
C SER A 405 -10.27 -28.51 -14.13
N ASP A 406 -10.30 -29.78 -13.74
CA ASP A 406 -9.86 -30.22 -12.41
C ASP A 406 -8.37 -29.95 -12.19
N GLU A 407 -7.53 -29.98 -13.23
CA GLU A 407 -6.11 -29.62 -13.12
C GLU A 407 -5.93 -28.14 -12.75
N ASN A 408 -6.73 -27.24 -13.34
CA ASN A 408 -6.69 -25.82 -13.00
C ASN A 408 -7.06 -25.59 -11.53
N LEU A 409 -8.09 -26.29 -11.03
CA LEU A 409 -8.50 -26.23 -9.63
C LEU A 409 -7.42 -26.77 -8.70
N ALA A 410 -6.83 -27.92 -9.04
CA ALA A 410 -5.75 -28.52 -8.26
C ALA A 410 -4.55 -27.56 -8.13
N VAL A 411 -4.19 -26.85 -9.20
CA VAL A 411 -3.12 -25.85 -9.17
C VAL A 411 -3.49 -24.67 -8.26
N LEU A 412 -4.69 -24.08 -8.39
CA LEU A 412 -5.12 -22.94 -7.57
C LEU A 412 -5.25 -23.31 -6.09
N ASP A 413 -5.80 -24.48 -5.77
CA ASP A 413 -5.98 -24.96 -4.40
C ASP A 413 -4.66 -25.33 -3.72
N ASN A 414 -3.62 -25.58 -4.51
CA ASN A 414 -2.25 -25.80 -4.06
C ASN A 414 -1.44 -24.50 -3.89
N ARG A 415 -2.10 -23.31 -3.90
CA ARG A 415 -1.45 -22.00 -3.69
C ARG A 415 -0.47 -21.95 -2.53
N ALA A 416 -0.78 -22.60 -1.41
CA ALA A 416 0.08 -22.62 -0.23
C ALA A 416 1.47 -23.23 -0.48
N ASN A 417 1.60 -24.05 -1.54
CA ASN A 417 2.83 -24.71 -1.94
C ASN A 417 3.38 -24.16 -3.26
N TRP A 418 2.87 -23.01 -3.74
CA TRP A 418 3.41 -22.39 -4.95
C TRP A 418 4.84 -21.91 -4.69
N LYS A 419 5.75 -22.35 -5.54
CA LYS A 419 7.17 -21.99 -5.56
C LYS A 419 7.46 -20.87 -6.55
N ILE A 420 8.69 -20.36 -6.55
CA ILE A 420 9.02 -19.05 -7.13
C ILE A 420 8.58 -18.88 -8.59
N GLU A 421 8.70 -19.91 -9.43
CA GLU A 421 8.32 -19.83 -10.85
C GLU A 421 6.84 -19.50 -11.02
N ARG A 422 5.97 -20.24 -10.32
CA ARG A 422 4.52 -20.03 -10.36
C ARG A 422 4.12 -18.70 -9.74
N VAL A 423 4.79 -18.32 -8.66
CA VAL A 423 4.53 -17.05 -7.96
C VAL A 423 4.94 -15.87 -8.84
N ARG A 424 6.03 -15.98 -9.60
CA ARG A 424 6.46 -14.97 -10.57
C ARG A 424 5.45 -14.81 -11.70
N GLU A 425 4.92 -15.90 -12.25
CA GLU A 425 3.83 -15.85 -13.25
C GLU A 425 2.62 -15.07 -12.71
N ALA A 426 2.13 -15.45 -11.53
CA ALA A 426 0.99 -14.78 -10.90
C ALA A 426 1.30 -13.32 -10.56
N HIS A 427 2.51 -13.02 -10.08
CA HIS A 427 2.96 -11.67 -9.76
C HIS A 427 2.95 -10.76 -10.99
N ASN A 428 3.55 -11.23 -12.09
CA ASN A 428 3.60 -10.46 -13.34
C ASN A 428 2.20 -10.21 -13.88
N GLU A 429 1.33 -11.20 -13.85
CA GLU A 429 -0.04 -11.05 -14.34
C GLU A 429 -0.86 -10.06 -13.50
N LEU A 430 -0.74 -10.13 -12.18
CA LEU A 430 -1.34 -9.16 -11.27
C LEU A 430 -0.80 -7.76 -11.54
N LEU A 431 0.52 -7.62 -11.68
CA LEU A 431 1.18 -6.35 -11.96
C LEU A 431 0.69 -5.75 -13.28
N ASP A 432 0.66 -6.54 -14.36
CA ASP A 432 0.19 -6.09 -15.66
C ASP A 432 -1.25 -5.57 -15.62
N ALA A 433 -2.14 -6.27 -14.92
CA ALA A 433 -3.53 -5.83 -14.75
C ALA A 433 -3.63 -4.52 -13.96
N MET A 434 -2.87 -4.39 -12.87
CA MET A 434 -2.81 -3.16 -12.06
C MET A 434 -2.25 -1.99 -12.87
N MET A 435 -1.20 -2.23 -13.66
CA MET A 435 -0.61 -1.22 -14.52
C MET A 435 -1.55 -0.78 -15.63
N GLN A 436 -2.32 -1.71 -16.20
CA GLN A 436 -3.32 -1.39 -17.18
C GLN A 436 -4.44 -0.52 -16.58
N SER A 437 -4.93 -0.85 -15.39
CA SER A 437 -5.94 -0.04 -14.70
C SER A 437 -5.39 1.33 -14.27
N TYR A 438 -4.12 1.43 -13.87
CA TYR A 438 -3.47 2.71 -13.63
C TYR A 438 -3.41 3.59 -14.89
N ARG A 439 -3.03 3.01 -16.05
CA ARG A 439 -3.07 3.74 -17.34
C ARG A 439 -4.48 4.23 -17.66
N ASN A 440 -5.49 3.40 -17.44
CA ASN A 440 -6.89 3.76 -17.68
C ASN A 440 -7.36 4.88 -16.72
N LEU A 441 -6.93 4.83 -15.46
CA LEU A 441 -7.16 5.89 -14.48
C LEU A 441 -6.55 7.24 -14.92
N ILE A 442 -5.30 7.24 -15.38
CA ILE A 442 -4.65 8.45 -15.89
C ILE A 442 -5.40 9.00 -17.12
N ARG A 443 -5.84 8.13 -18.03
CA ARG A 443 -6.66 8.54 -19.19
C ARG A 443 -8.00 9.13 -18.76
N PHE A 444 -8.66 8.53 -17.77
CA PHE A 444 -9.92 9.03 -17.22
C PHE A 444 -9.76 10.41 -16.60
N ALA A 445 -8.72 10.62 -15.79
CA ALA A 445 -8.44 11.92 -15.16
C ALA A 445 -8.26 13.02 -16.20
N ARG A 446 -7.57 12.72 -17.30
CA ARG A 446 -7.39 13.66 -18.42
C ARG A 446 -8.70 13.99 -19.13
N ARG A 447 -9.51 12.98 -19.46
CA ARG A 447 -10.79 13.18 -20.18
C ARG A 447 -11.76 14.08 -19.42
N ASN A 448 -11.72 14.01 -18.09
CA ASN A 448 -12.61 14.78 -17.22
C ASN A 448 -11.98 16.10 -16.74
N ASN A 449 -10.84 16.52 -17.30
CA ASN A 449 -10.12 17.73 -16.90
C ASN A 449 -9.89 17.83 -15.40
N LEU A 450 -9.74 16.69 -14.72
CA LEU A 450 -9.44 16.68 -13.30
C LEU A 450 -8.16 17.50 -13.12
N SER A 451 -8.26 18.61 -12.41
CA SER A 451 -7.08 19.12 -11.73
C SER A 451 -6.59 17.93 -10.90
N VAL A 452 -5.29 17.68 -10.92
CA VAL A 452 -4.70 16.73 -9.99
C VAL A 452 -4.77 17.43 -8.62
N SER A 453 -5.99 17.51 -8.07
CA SER A 453 -6.42 18.32 -6.92
C SER A 453 -6.58 17.50 -5.65
N ALA A 454 -6.42 16.17 -5.74
CA ALA A 454 -5.84 15.44 -4.62
C ALA A 454 -4.43 16.01 -4.41
N SER A 455 -4.05 16.25 -3.15
CA SER A 455 -2.82 16.98 -2.86
C SER A 455 -1.64 16.35 -3.63
N PRO A 456 -0.79 17.15 -4.32
CA PRO A 456 0.41 16.62 -4.98
C PRO A 456 1.27 15.76 -4.04
N GLN A 457 1.16 15.99 -2.72
CA GLN A 457 1.71 15.15 -1.66
C GLN A 457 1.17 13.71 -1.68
N ASP A 458 -0.15 13.52 -1.62
CA ASP A 458 -0.77 12.19 -1.45
C ASP A 458 -0.56 11.33 -2.69
N ILE A 459 -0.67 11.94 -3.87
CA ILE A 459 -0.34 11.28 -5.13
C ILE A 459 1.15 10.96 -5.18
N GLY A 460 2.01 11.89 -4.78
CA GLY A 460 3.46 11.69 -4.75
C GLY A 460 3.91 10.54 -3.85
N VAL A 461 3.35 10.41 -2.65
CA VAL A 461 3.65 9.29 -1.74
C VAL A 461 3.22 7.97 -2.34
N LEU A 462 2.02 7.96 -2.91
CA LEU A 462 1.44 6.76 -3.47
C LEU A 462 2.19 6.29 -4.72
N THR A 463 2.50 7.20 -5.64
CA THR A 463 3.30 6.88 -6.83
C THR A 463 4.72 6.43 -6.45
N ARG A 464 5.34 7.03 -5.42
CA ARG A 464 6.63 6.57 -4.88
C ARG A 464 6.54 5.18 -4.26
N LYS A 465 5.46 4.85 -3.58
CA LYS A 465 5.26 3.50 -3.03
C LYS A 465 5.10 2.47 -4.15
N LEU A 466 4.34 2.81 -5.20
CA LEU A 466 4.21 1.97 -6.40
C LEU A 466 5.56 1.83 -7.12
N TYR A 467 6.32 2.91 -7.28
CA TYR A 467 7.68 2.91 -7.83
C TYR A 467 8.60 1.99 -7.02
N ALA A 468 8.63 2.17 -5.69
CA ALA A 468 9.48 1.38 -4.80
C ALA A 468 9.13 -0.11 -4.89
N ALA A 469 7.84 -0.46 -4.94
CA ALA A 469 7.36 -1.83 -5.00
C ALA A 469 7.57 -2.50 -6.38
N PHE A 470 7.31 -1.79 -7.48
CA PHE A 470 7.14 -2.42 -8.79
C PHE A 470 8.16 -2.00 -9.86
N GLU A 471 8.79 -0.82 -9.75
CA GLU A 471 9.70 -0.35 -10.79
C GLU A 471 10.96 -1.20 -10.85
N ALA A 472 11.27 -1.72 -12.06
CA ALA A 472 12.46 -2.52 -12.32
C ALA A 472 13.60 -1.65 -12.82
N LEU A 473 14.66 -1.51 -12.02
CA LEU A 473 15.82 -0.67 -12.34
C LEU A 473 17.12 -1.46 -12.33
N PRO A 474 18.14 -1.03 -13.09
CA PRO A 474 19.48 -1.58 -12.98
C PRO A 474 19.95 -1.58 -11.53
N GLY A 475 20.52 -2.71 -11.08
CA GLY A 475 20.97 -2.88 -9.69
C GLY A 475 19.87 -3.03 -8.63
N LYS A 476 18.60 -2.68 -8.89
CA LYS A 476 17.50 -2.94 -7.95
C LYS A 476 17.22 -4.44 -7.86
N VAL A 477 16.94 -4.90 -6.65
CA VAL A 477 16.43 -6.25 -6.38
C VAL A 477 14.90 -6.18 -6.46
N THR A 478 14.31 -6.81 -7.47
CA THR A 478 12.85 -6.90 -7.61
C THR A 478 12.29 -7.85 -6.54
N LEU A 479 11.37 -7.34 -5.74
CA LEU A 479 10.71 -8.11 -4.69
C LEU A 479 9.38 -8.66 -5.20
N VAL A 480 9.25 -9.99 -5.19
CA VAL A 480 8.04 -10.72 -5.48
C VAL A 480 7.11 -10.59 -4.27
N ASN A 481 5.84 -10.28 -4.53
CA ASN A 481 4.88 -10.03 -3.46
C ASN A 481 4.70 -11.29 -2.57
N PRO A 482 5.06 -11.23 -1.27
CA PRO A 482 4.96 -12.38 -0.36
C PRO A 482 3.51 -12.79 -0.07
N GLN A 483 2.53 -11.97 -0.41
CA GLN A 483 1.11 -12.28 -0.24
C GLN A 483 0.57 -13.22 -1.33
N ILE A 484 1.36 -13.56 -2.36
CA ILE A 484 0.95 -14.51 -3.40
C ILE A 484 1.07 -15.95 -2.90
N SER A 485 2.15 -16.31 -2.19
CA SER A 485 2.37 -17.63 -1.59
C SER A 485 3.09 -17.48 -0.25
N PRO A 486 2.71 -18.26 0.79
CA PRO A 486 3.29 -18.12 2.12
C PRO A 486 4.74 -18.61 2.22
N ASP A 487 5.18 -19.53 1.35
CA ASP A 487 6.50 -20.15 1.41
C ASP A 487 7.17 -20.26 0.03
N LEU A 488 8.15 -19.39 -0.22
CA LEU A 488 8.98 -19.38 -1.43
C LEU A 488 10.31 -20.12 -1.26
N SER A 489 10.54 -20.79 -0.13
CA SER A 489 11.80 -21.50 0.09
C SER A 489 12.03 -22.57 -0.97
N GLU A 490 13.24 -22.63 -1.51
CA GLU A 490 13.63 -23.63 -2.48
C GLU A 490 14.57 -24.65 -1.81
N GLU A 491 14.44 -25.94 -2.15
CA GLU A 491 15.30 -26.98 -1.58
C GLU A 491 16.74 -26.84 -2.09
N HIS A 492 16.90 -26.51 -3.38
CA HIS A 492 18.18 -26.36 -4.03
C HIS A 492 18.27 -24.98 -4.68
N LEU A 493 19.41 -24.30 -4.52
CA LEU A 493 19.76 -23.13 -5.32
C LEU A 493 21.16 -23.33 -5.90
N THR A 494 21.25 -23.30 -7.23
CA THR A 494 22.49 -23.51 -7.98
C THR A 494 22.89 -22.26 -8.75
N PHE A 495 24.06 -21.74 -8.45
CA PHE A 495 24.67 -20.57 -9.08
C PHE A 495 25.71 -21.01 -10.10
N ILE A 496 25.55 -20.63 -11.37
CA ILE A 496 26.44 -21.02 -12.46
C ILE A 496 27.01 -19.79 -13.13
N HIS A 497 28.34 -19.67 -13.16
CA HIS A 497 29.02 -18.63 -13.91
C HIS A 497 29.35 -19.10 -15.32
N VAL A 498 28.92 -18.33 -16.32
CA VAL A 498 29.24 -18.51 -17.73
C VAL A 498 30.32 -17.48 -18.12
N PRO A 499 31.53 -17.91 -18.55
CA PRO A 499 32.57 -17.01 -19.00
C PRO A 499 32.26 -16.41 -20.39
N ALA A 500 32.98 -15.34 -20.75
CA ALA A 500 32.92 -14.77 -22.09
C ALA A 500 33.30 -15.77 -23.19
N GLY A 501 32.76 -15.59 -24.40
CA GLY A 501 33.04 -16.46 -25.56
C GLY A 501 32.30 -17.80 -25.56
N ARG A 502 31.27 -17.96 -24.72
CA ARG A 502 30.34 -19.11 -24.74
C ARG A 502 29.03 -18.74 -25.44
N ALA A 503 28.19 -19.75 -25.71
CA ALA A 503 26.89 -19.55 -26.37
C ALA A 503 25.91 -18.73 -25.51
N ASN A 504 25.92 -18.96 -24.19
CA ASN A 504 25.13 -18.18 -23.24
C ASN A 504 25.81 -16.85 -22.91
N ARG A 505 25.01 -15.83 -22.58
CA ARG A 505 25.49 -14.51 -22.17
C ARG A 505 26.45 -14.64 -20.96
N PRO A 506 27.60 -13.94 -20.95
CA PRO A 506 28.54 -14.03 -19.85
C PRO A 506 27.95 -13.47 -18.55
N GLY A 507 28.22 -14.12 -17.42
CA GLY A 507 27.72 -13.73 -16.10
C GLY A 507 27.18 -14.92 -15.31
N TRP A 508 26.44 -14.61 -14.25
CA TRP A 508 25.88 -15.57 -13.32
C TRP A 508 24.40 -15.89 -13.63
N TYR A 509 24.05 -17.16 -13.43
CA TYR A 509 22.71 -17.70 -13.58
C TYR A 509 22.29 -18.44 -12.31
N LEU A 510 21.06 -18.21 -11.85
CA LEU A 510 20.47 -18.87 -10.70
C LEU A 510 19.42 -19.89 -11.15
N TYR A 511 19.46 -21.10 -10.59
CA TYR A 511 18.47 -22.16 -10.79
C TYR A 511 17.96 -22.67 -9.43
N ASN A 512 16.69 -23.08 -9.34
CA ASN A 512 16.14 -23.81 -8.18
C ASN A 512 16.33 -25.33 -8.25
N GLN A 513 17.32 -25.78 -9.03
CA GLN A 513 17.56 -27.20 -9.29
C GLN A 513 18.85 -27.66 -8.63
N ALA A 514 18.96 -28.96 -8.36
CA ALA A 514 20.22 -29.60 -7.99
C ALA A 514 21.26 -29.49 -9.14
N PRO A 515 22.57 -29.59 -8.87
CA PRO A 515 23.62 -29.39 -9.87
C PRO A 515 23.83 -30.64 -10.75
N SER A 516 22.78 -31.17 -11.36
CA SER A 516 22.84 -32.25 -12.34
C SER A 516 22.57 -31.71 -13.76
N MET A 517 23.24 -32.29 -14.77
CA MET A 517 23.09 -31.83 -16.16
C MET A 517 21.64 -31.97 -16.64
N ASP A 518 21.00 -33.10 -16.35
CA ASP A 518 19.61 -33.35 -16.75
C ASP A 518 18.64 -32.36 -16.11
N ALA A 519 18.89 -31.93 -14.86
CA ALA A 519 18.04 -30.95 -14.18
C ALA A 519 18.25 -29.51 -14.68
N ILE A 520 19.46 -29.15 -15.12
CA ILE A 520 19.76 -27.76 -15.53
C ILE A 520 19.44 -27.52 -17.02
N VAL A 521 19.77 -28.46 -17.91
CA VAL A 521 19.71 -28.22 -19.38
C VAL A 521 18.27 -28.00 -19.87
N SER A 522 17.27 -28.61 -19.22
CA SER A 522 15.86 -28.47 -19.61
C SER A 522 15.12 -27.35 -18.89
N HIS A 523 15.75 -26.63 -17.96
CA HIS A 523 15.10 -25.62 -17.12
C HIS A 523 15.58 -24.21 -17.45
N GLN A 524 14.66 -23.25 -17.40
CA GLN A 524 15.01 -21.85 -17.52
C GLN A 524 15.66 -21.36 -16.21
N PRO A 525 16.66 -20.49 -16.26
CA PRO A 525 17.19 -19.87 -15.06
C PRO A 525 16.10 -19.04 -14.38
N LEU A 526 16.08 -19.06 -13.05
CA LEU A 526 15.24 -18.16 -12.25
C LEU A 526 15.60 -16.71 -12.52
N GLU A 527 16.90 -16.39 -12.51
CA GLU A 527 17.39 -15.03 -12.70
C GLU A 527 18.81 -15.04 -13.28
N TYR A 528 19.16 -13.99 -14.02
CA TYR A 528 20.49 -13.76 -14.57
C TYR A 528 21.03 -12.40 -14.14
N ASN A 529 22.32 -12.36 -13.77
CA ASN A 529 23.01 -11.09 -13.58
C ASN A 529 24.50 -11.18 -13.92
N ARG A 530 25.15 -10.03 -14.13
CA ARG A 530 26.59 -10.00 -14.43
C ARG A 530 27.45 -10.36 -13.21
N TYR A 531 26.96 -10.10 -12.00
CA TYR A 531 27.67 -10.33 -10.74
C TYR A 531 26.79 -11.11 -9.74
N LEU A 532 27.44 -11.90 -8.89
CA LEU A 532 26.87 -12.88 -7.97
C LEU A 532 26.06 -12.23 -6.86
N ASN A 533 26.54 -11.11 -6.30
CA ASN A 533 25.91 -10.46 -5.15
C ASN A 533 24.43 -10.13 -5.40
N LYS A 534 24.07 -9.68 -6.63
CA LYS A 534 22.67 -9.41 -6.97
C LYS A 534 21.80 -10.67 -6.94
N LEU A 535 22.28 -11.81 -7.42
CA LEU A 535 21.51 -13.06 -7.41
C LEU A 535 21.31 -13.60 -6.00
N VAL A 536 22.36 -13.53 -5.16
CA VAL A 536 22.27 -13.94 -3.75
C VAL A 536 21.31 -13.03 -2.99
N SER A 537 21.43 -11.72 -3.19
CA SER A 537 20.52 -10.73 -2.60
C SER A 537 19.08 -10.97 -3.05
N TRP A 538 18.85 -11.20 -4.34
CA TRP A 538 17.51 -11.49 -4.87
C TRP A 538 16.92 -12.77 -4.28
N ALA A 539 17.69 -13.85 -4.17
CA ALA A 539 17.22 -15.08 -3.55
C ALA A 539 16.93 -14.90 -2.05
N TYR A 540 17.73 -14.09 -1.34
CA TYR A 540 17.54 -13.82 0.08
C TYR A 540 16.29 -12.99 0.32
N PHE A 541 16.18 -11.81 -0.29
CA PHE A 541 15.07 -10.89 -0.02
C PHE A 541 13.71 -11.39 -0.52
N ASN A 542 13.69 -12.33 -1.46
CA ASN A 542 12.47 -13.03 -1.87
C ASN A 542 12.17 -14.29 -1.03
N GLY A 543 13.00 -14.64 -0.04
CA GLY A 543 12.75 -15.75 0.87
C GLY A 543 13.00 -17.14 0.28
N LEU A 544 13.73 -17.25 -0.83
CA LEU A 544 14.12 -18.54 -1.42
C LEU A 544 15.20 -19.23 -0.58
N LEU A 545 16.08 -18.43 0.02
CA LEU A 545 17.17 -18.88 0.89
C LEU A 545 16.68 -19.08 2.32
N THR A 546 16.76 -20.32 2.81
CA THR A 546 16.50 -20.67 4.21
C THR A 546 17.62 -21.56 4.76
N SER A 547 17.60 -21.84 6.07
CA SER A 547 18.53 -22.80 6.69
C SER A 547 18.42 -24.23 6.14
N LYS A 548 17.32 -24.56 5.45
CA LYS A 548 17.12 -25.88 4.80
C LYS A 548 17.59 -25.91 3.34
N THR A 549 17.87 -24.75 2.75
CA THR A 549 18.23 -24.63 1.34
C THR A 549 19.66 -25.10 1.10
N ARG A 550 19.86 -25.97 0.11
CA ARG A 550 21.17 -26.49 -0.29
C ARG A 550 21.75 -25.62 -1.39
N LEU A 551 22.91 -25.04 -1.12
CA LEU A 551 23.62 -24.14 -2.04
C LEU A 551 24.64 -24.89 -2.89
N HIS A 552 24.61 -24.63 -4.19
CA HIS A 552 25.56 -25.17 -5.15
C HIS A 552 26.14 -24.03 -5.98
N ILE A 553 27.43 -24.12 -6.29
CA ILE A 553 28.08 -23.13 -7.13
C ILE A 553 29.00 -23.81 -8.15
N LYS A 554 28.95 -23.34 -9.38
CA LYS A 554 29.86 -23.75 -10.45
C LYS A 554 30.45 -22.50 -11.07
N SER A 555 31.67 -22.18 -10.65
CA SER A 555 32.44 -21.06 -11.17
C SER A 555 33.87 -21.53 -11.47
N ALA A 556 34.46 -21.03 -12.55
CA ALA A 556 35.84 -21.35 -12.92
C ALA A 556 36.84 -20.61 -12.00
N ASN A 557 36.79 -20.90 -10.69
CA ASN A 557 37.59 -20.33 -9.59
C ASN A 557 37.28 -18.88 -9.17
N LEU A 558 36.15 -18.30 -9.60
CA LEU A 558 35.76 -16.94 -9.16
C LEU A 558 35.24 -16.94 -7.70
N CYS A 559 34.39 -17.91 -7.37
CA CYS A 559 33.78 -18.07 -6.05
C CYS A 559 33.53 -19.55 -5.77
N ASP A 560 33.82 -19.99 -4.55
CA ASP A 560 33.59 -21.36 -4.09
C ASP A 560 32.39 -21.44 -3.14
N THR A 561 32.01 -22.67 -2.78
CA THR A 561 30.84 -22.90 -1.92
C THR A 561 31.00 -22.27 -0.54
N VAL A 562 32.23 -22.19 -0.01
CA VAL A 562 32.50 -21.63 1.31
C VAL A 562 32.28 -20.12 1.30
N LYS A 563 32.86 -19.41 0.31
CA LYS A 563 32.62 -17.97 0.10
C LYS A 563 31.15 -17.66 -0.12
N LEU A 564 30.43 -18.48 -0.90
CA LEU A 564 29.00 -18.31 -1.11
C LEU A 564 28.20 -18.46 0.19
N GLN A 565 28.48 -19.49 1.00
CA GLN A 565 27.83 -19.69 2.29
C GLN A 565 28.11 -18.55 3.27
N GLU A 566 29.35 -18.06 3.27
CA GLU A 566 29.76 -16.91 4.07
C GLU A 566 29.00 -15.64 3.65
N LEU A 567 28.90 -15.36 2.35
CA LEU A 567 28.12 -14.25 1.82
C LEU A 567 26.64 -14.32 2.22
N VAL A 568 26.02 -15.50 2.10
CA VAL A 568 24.62 -15.70 2.52
C VAL A 568 24.47 -15.43 4.03
N THR A 569 25.42 -15.89 4.84
CA THR A 569 25.42 -15.69 6.28
C THR A 569 25.55 -14.21 6.63
N ASP A 570 26.49 -13.51 6.02
CA ASP A 570 26.73 -12.08 6.22
C ASP A 570 25.50 -11.23 5.83
N ILE A 571 24.91 -11.49 4.66
CA ILE A 571 23.69 -10.80 4.22
C ILE A 571 22.53 -11.08 5.19
N SER A 572 22.35 -12.33 5.63
CA SER A 572 21.24 -12.71 6.49
C SER A 572 21.33 -12.11 7.90
N HIS A 573 22.54 -11.93 8.43
CA HIS A 573 22.75 -11.29 9.72
C HIS A 573 22.64 -9.76 9.65
N HIS A 574 23.12 -9.14 8.57
CA HIS A 574 23.11 -7.69 8.44
C HIS A 574 21.74 -7.13 8.04
N PHE A 575 21.03 -7.81 7.12
CA PHE A 575 19.76 -7.30 6.59
C PHE A 575 18.57 -8.12 7.10
N PRO A 576 17.62 -7.52 7.83
CA PRO A 576 16.38 -8.21 8.16
C PRO A 576 15.58 -8.50 6.89
N LEU A 577 15.05 -9.72 6.77
CA LEU A 577 14.28 -10.13 5.60
C LEU A 577 13.05 -9.24 5.38
N ARG A 578 12.33 -8.90 6.46
CA ARG A 578 11.12 -8.07 6.43
C ARG A 578 11.29 -6.85 7.31
N LEU A 579 10.81 -5.70 6.83
CA LEU A 579 10.71 -4.45 7.59
C LEU A 579 9.27 -3.94 7.57
N PRO A 580 8.89 -3.08 8.53
CA PRO A 580 7.65 -2.31 8.45
C PRO A 580 7.58 -1.50 7.15
N ALA A 581 6.36 -1.24 6.66
CA ALA A 581 6.18 -0.38 5.49
C ALA A 581 6.77 1.02 5.73
N PRO A 582 7.33 1.69 4.68
CA PRO A 582 7.84 3.05 4.81
C PRO A 582 6.76 4.00 5.32
N THR A 583 7.13 4.91 6.22
CA THR A 583 6.21 5.94 6.71
C THR A 583 5.92 6.96 5.59
N PRO A 584 4.74 7.62 5.59
CA PRO A 584 4.48 8.71 4.65
C PRO A 584 5.58 9.79 4.68
N LYS A 585 6.11 10.10 5.87
CA LYS A 585 7.24 11.02 6.04
C LYS A 585 8.49 10.61 5.26
N ALA A 586 8.88 9.34 5.35
CA ALA A 586 10.03 8.82 4.59
C ALA A 586 9.79 8.82 3.08
N LEU A 587 8.53 8.60 2.66
CA LEU A 587 8.16 8.71 1.26
C LEU A 587 8.11 10.16 0.77
N TYR A 588 7.93 11.17 1.63
CA TYR A 588 8.00 12.60 1.25
C TYR A 588 9.44 13.11 1.05
N SER A 589 10.39 12.58 1.81
CA SER A 589 11.80 12.98 1.73
C SER A 589 12.54 12.28 0.58
N PRO A 590 13.70 12.82 0.18
CA PRO A 590 14.67 12.07 -0.60
C PRO A 590 14.96 10.69 -0.02
N CYS A 591 15.41 9.79 -0.89
CA CYS A 591 15.70 8.44 -0.50
C CYS A 591 17.06 8.37 0.22
N GLU A 592 17.05 7.91 1.47
CA GLU A 592 18.26 7.86 2.32
C GLU A 592 18.73 6.42 2.51
N ILE A 593 20.04 6.19 2.48
CA ILE A 593 20.61 4.86 2.75
C ILE A 593 20.52 4.55 4.24
N ARG A 594 19.90 3.42 4.59
CA ARG A 594 19.67 2.98 5.98
C ARG A 594 20.65 1.89 6.41
N HIS A 595 20.82 0.88 5.57
CA HIS A 595 21.75 -0.22 5.79
C HIS A 595 22.67 -0.36 4.58
N LEU A 596 23.98 -0.44 4.81
CA LEU A 596 24.99 -0.54 3.77
C LEU A 596 25.97 -1.68 4.08
N ALA A 597 26.06 -2.63 3.17
CA ALA A 597 27.07 -3.67 3.14
C ALA A 597 28.04 -3.44 1.97
N ILE A 598 29.34 -3.43 2.27
CA ILE A 598 30.42 -3.29 1.30
C ILE A 598 31.16 -4.62 1.26
N ILE A 599 31.02 -5.32 0.14
CA ILE A 599 31.51 -6.68 -0.09
C ILE A 599 32.78 -6.59 -0.94
N VAL A 600 33.92 -6.89 -0.34
CA VAL A 600 35.25 -6.70 -0.92
C VAL A 600 35.82 -8.03 -1.39
N ASN A 601 36.32 -8.07 -2.63
CA ASN A 601 37.03 -9.20 -3.24
C ASN A 601 36.23 -10.53 -3.27
N LEU A 602 34.91 -10.45 -3.46
CA LEU A 602 34.07 -11.63 -3.60
C LEU A 602 34.43 -12.44 -4.85
N GLU A 603 34.41 -11.80 -6.02
CA GLU A 603 34.66 -12.45 -7.31
C GLU A 603 36.09 -12.26 -7.84
N HIS A 604 36.75 -11.15 -7.48
CA HIS A 604 38.13 -10.89 -7.87
C HIS A 604 38.99 -10.55 -6.65
N ASP A 605 39.84 -11.50 -6.26
CA ASP A 605 40.75 -11.39 -5.12
C ASP A 605 42.20 -11.34 -5.59
N PRO A 606 42.84 -10.15 -5.62
CA PRO A 606 44.24 -10.01 -5.99
C PRO A 606 45.19 -10.77 -5.05
N THR A 607 44.78 -11.00 -3.79
CA THR A 607 45.63 -11.66 -2.80
C THR A 607 45.82 -13.15 -3.06
N ALA A 608 44.97 -13.77 -3.88
CA ALA A 608 45.12 -15.17 -4.29
C ALA A 608 46.45 -15.44 -5.03
N ALA A 609 47.07 -14.41 -5.62
CA ALA A 609 48.38 -14.52 -6.26
C ALA A 609 49.54 -14.76 -5.28
N PHE A 610 49.34 -14.50 -3.98
CA PHE A 610 50.36 -14.76 -2.93
C PHE A 610 50.51 -16.23 -2.59
N ARG A 611 49.64 -17.09 -3.13
CA ARG A 611 49.72 -18.54 -2.96
C ARG A 611 51.09 -19.04 -3.46
N ASN A 612 51.87 -19.61 -2.54
CA ASN A 612 53.22 -20.15 -2.76
C ASN A 612 54.36 -19.12 -2.92
N GLN A 613 54.15 -17.84 -2.56
CA GLN A 613 55.22 -16.83 -2.53
C GLN A 613 55.62 -16.49 -1.09
N VAL A 614 56.93 -16.43 -0.80
CA VAL A 614 57.43 -15.86 0.47
C VAL A 614 57.35 -14.35 0.35
N VAL A 615 56.23 -13.78 0.79
CA VAL A 615 56.06 -12.32 0.84
C VAL A 615 56.77 -11.80 2.10
N HIS A 616 57.88 -11.09 1.93
CA HIS A 616 58.53 -10.39 3.05
C HIS A 616 57.69 -9.17 3.46
N PHE A 617 57.05 -9.25 4.62
CA PHE A 617 56.21 -8.17 5.16
C PHE A 617 57.07 -7.10 5.84
N ASP A 618 57.17 -5.92 5.22
CA ASP A 618 57.61 -4.70 5.89
C ASP A 618 56.38 -4.00 6.49
N PHE A 619 56.26 -4.05 7.83
CA PHE A 619 55.14 -3.46 8.57
C PHE A 619 54.98 -1.94 8.32
N ARG A 620 56.01 -1.24 7.84
CA ARG A 620 55.96 0.19 7.52
C ARG A 620 55.44 0.51 6.11
N LYS A 621 55.26 -0.51 5.24
CA LYS A 621 54.82 -0.38 3.84
C LYS A 621 53.49 -1.11 3.54
N MET A 622 52.69 -1.38 4.56
CA MET A 622 51.39 -2.07 4.44
C MET A 622 50.24 -1.10 4.09
N ASP A 623 50.29 -0.51 2.90
CA ASP A 623 49.12 0.15 2.30
C ASP A 623 48.36 -0.85 1.42
N VAL A 624 47.13 -1.21 1.81
CA VAL A 624 46.31 -2.16 1.05
C VAL A 624 45.86 -1.62 -0.29
N PHE A 625 45.87 -0.29 -0.46
CA PHE A 625 45.48 0.37 -1.70
C PHE A 625 46.67 0.53 -2.66
N SER A 626 47.90 0.46 -2.16
CA SER A 626 49.16 0.58 -2.93
C SER A 626 50.25 -0.32 -2.34
N PHE A 627 50.07 -1.64 -2.47
CA PHE A 627 50.84 -2.65 -1.77
C PHE A 627 52.14 -3.04 -2.49
N GLY A 628 53.21 -3.17 -1.70
CA GLY A 628 54.52 -3.66 -2.18
C GLY A 628 55.23 -2.73 -3.17
N GLU A 629 56.32 -3.22 -3.76
CA GLU A 629 57.11 -2.45 -4.73
C GLU A 629 56.35 -2.16 -6.03
N GLN A 630 55.48 -3.10 -6.43
CA GLN A 630 54.61 -2.93 -7.60
C GLN A 630 53.43 -1.99 -7.35
N GLN A 631 53.27 -1.49 -6.11
CA GLN A 631 52.22 -0.56 -5.71
C GLN A 631 50.82 -1.03 -6.11
N GLN A 632 50.53 -2.33 -6.04
CA GLN A 632 49.26 -2.91 -6.49
C GLN A 632 48.14 -2.69 -5.48
N CYS A 633 46.94 -2.39 -5.94
CA CYS A 633 45.76 -2.39 -5.07
C CYS A 633 45.37 -3.83 -4.72
N LEU A 634 45.24 -4.14 -3.43
CA LEU A 634 44.78 -5.45 -2.96
C LEU A 634 43.26 -5.60 -3.00
N VAL A 635 42.54 -4.58 -3.48
CA VAL A 635 41.09 -4.61 -3.66
C VAL A 635 40.80 -4.71 -5.16
N GLY A 636 40.41 -5.90 -5.59
CA GLY A 636 40.13 -6.22 -6.99
C GLY A 636 38.66 -6.07 -7.38
N SER A 637 37.73 -6.21 -6.42
CA SER A 637 36.31 -5.95 -6.65
C SER A 637 35.62 -5.41 -5.41
N ILE A 638 34.59 -4.58 -5.63
CA ILE A 638 33.65 -4.13 -4.59
C ILE A 638 32.23 -4.33 -5.09
N ASP A 639 31.44 -5.07 -4.32
CA ASP A 639 30.00 -5.10 -4.45
C ASP A 639 29.38 -4.24 -3.34
N LEU A 640 28.43 -3.38 -3.71
CA LEU A 640 27.60 -2.66 -2.74
C LEU A 640 26.24 -3.32 -2.67
N LEU A 641 25.75 -3.55 -1.46
CA LEU A 641 24.36 -3.92 -1.19
C LEU A 641 23.82 -2.94 -0.16
N TYR A 642 22.73 -2.27 -0.46
CA TYR A 642 22.12 -1.35 0.50
C TYR A 642 20.60 -1.39 0.47
N ARG A 643 20.00 -1.03 1.60
CA ARG A 643 18.56 -0.78 1.73
C ARG A 643 18.33 0.68 2.11
N ASN A 644 17.37 1.33 1.47
CA ASN A 644 17.06 2.75 1.67
C ASN A 644 15.77 2.98 2.48
N SER A 645 15.45 4.24 2.77
CA SER A 645 14.28 4.68 3.55
C SER A 645 12.94 4.34 2.89
N TRP A 646 12.92 3.99 1.61
CA TRP A 646 11.75 3.51 0.88
C TRP A 646 11.65 1.98 0.87
N ASN A 647 12.52 1.29 1.64
CA ASN A 647 12.71 -0.16 1.66
C ASN A 647 13.17 -0.78 0.33
N GLU A 648 13.64 0.01 -0.63
CA GLU A 648 14.24 -0.57 -1.84
C GLU A 648 15.59 -1.19 -1.50
N VAL A 649 15.86 -2.33 -2.12
CA VAL A 649 17.15 -3.01 -2.05
C VAL A 649 17.89 -2.79 -3.36
N ARG A 650 19.13 -2.32 -3.26
CA ARG A 650 19.97 -1.94 -4.39
C ARG A 650 21.31 -2.64 -4.29
N THR A 651 21.81 -3.07 -5.45
CA THR A 651 23.07 -3.76 -5.62
C THR A 651 23.87 -3.11 -6.75
N LEU A 652 25.18 -2.99 -6.55
CA LEU A 652 26.12 -2.42 -7.51
C LEU A 652 27.41 -3.24 -7.47
N HIS A 653 28.15 -3.27 -8.58
CA HIS A 653 29.40 -4.00 -8.71
C HIS A 653 30.45 -3.16 -9.42
N PHE A 654 31.65 -3.12 -8.85
CA PHE A 654 32.81 -2.41 -9.34
C PHE A 654 34.00 -3.37 -9.35
N SER A 655 34.83 -3.30 -10.38
CA SER A 655 35.98 -4.19 -10.56
C SER A 655 37.16 -3.46 -11.17
N GLY A 656 38.37 -3.94 -10.89
CA GLY A 656 39.62 -3.33 -11.38
C GLY A 656 40.22 -2.33 -10.39
N GLU A 657 41.28 -1.66 -10.83
CA GLU A 657 42.13 -0.84 -9.96
C GLU A 657 41.43 0.37 -9.32
N GLN A 658 40.38 0.90 -9.97
CA GLN A 658 39.61 2.05 -9.48
C GLN A 658 38.34 1.67 -8.71
N ALA A 659 38.09 0.37 -8.46
CA ALA A 659 36.84 -0.10 -7.86
C ALA A 659 36.50 0.59 -6.53
N VAL A 660 37.52 0.84 -5.68
CA VAL A 660 37.37 1.57 -4.40
C VAL A 660 36.83 2.99 -4.64
N LEU A 661 37.41 3.72 -5.60
CA LEU A 661 37.08 5.11 -5.87
C LEU A 661 35.70 5.24 -6.51
N GLU A 662 35.39 4.36 -7.46
CA GLU A 662 34.08 4.34 -8.13
C GLU A 662 32.96 3.98 -7.15
N ALA A 663 33.18 3.00 -6.27
CA ALA A 663 32.22 2.61 -5.25
C ALA A 663 31.95 3.75 -4.26
N LEU A 664 33.01 4.41 -3.76
CA LEU A 664 32.90 5.57 -2.87
C LEU A 664 32.17 6.72 -3.54
N LYS A 665 32.57 7.10 -4.76
CA LYS A 665 31.88 8.15 -5.54
C LYS A 665 30.38 7.87 -5.65
N THR A 666 30.04 6.64 -6.03
CA THR A 666 28.65 6.25 -6.25
C THR A 666 27.81 6.26 -4.97
N ILE A 667 28.33 5.74 -3.86
CA ILE A 667 27.56 5.67 -2.62
C ILE A 667 27.43 7.03 -1.93
N LEU A 668 28.50 7.84 -1.96
CA LEU A 668 28.52 9.17 -1.36
C LEU A 668 27.70 10.19 -2.18
N GLY A 669 27.62 10.02 -3.50
CA GLY A 669 26.71 10.80 -4.36
C GLY A 669 25.23 10.59 -4.02
N LYS A 670 24.88 9.41 -3.48
CA LYS A 670 23.53 9.07 -3.04
C LYS A 670 23.16 9.56 -1.64
N MET A 671 24.11 10.14 -0.91
CA MET A 671 23.89 10.73 0.40
C MET A 671 23.84 12.25 0.24
N HIS A 672 22.74 12.90 0.64
CA HIS A 672 22.67 14.36 0.73
C HIS A 672 23.25 14.85 2.07
N GLN A 673 23.65 16.12 2.17
CA GLN A 673 24.39 16.61 3.34
C GLN A 673 23.58 16.56 4.63
N ASP A 674 22.26 16.82 4.54
CA ASP A 674 21.36 16.78 5.71
C ASP A 674 20.75 15.39 5.95
N ALA A 675 21.22 14.35 5.25
CA ALA A 675 20.73 13.00 5.43
C ALA A 675 21.11 12.46 6.81
N ALA A 676 20.25 11.63 7.40
CA ALA A 676 20.66 10.83 8.54
C ALA A 676 21.82 9.90 8.12
N PRO A 677 22.86 9.71 8.97
CA PRO A 677 23.85 8.68 8.71
C PRO A 677 23.19 7.30 8.65
N PRO A 678 23.73 6.37 7.83
CA PRO A 678 23.20 5.01 7.79
C PRO A 678 23.19 4.39 9.19
N GLU A 679 22.13 3.67 9.51
CA GLU A 679 21.96 2.97 10.78
C GLU A 679 23.00 1.86 10.95
N SER A 680 23.43 1.24 9.84
CA SER A 680 24.53 0.27 9.81
C SER A 680 25.37 0.40 8.55
N VAL A 681 26.70 0.32 8.72
CA VAL A 681 27.69 0.26 7.64
C VAL A 681 28.71 -0.83 7.96
N ASP A 682 28.62 -1.97 7.26
CA ASP A 682 29.52 -3.10 7.46
C ASP A 682 30.34 -3.41 6.21
N VAL A 683 31.64 -3.65 6.43
CA VAL A 683 32.56 -4.12 5.40
C VAL A 683 32.83 -5.62 5.59
N PHE A 684 32.52 -6.41 4.56
CA PHE A 684 32.82 -7.84 4.47
C PHE A 684 33.94 -8.04 3.45
N CYS A 685 34.98 -8.79 3.81
CA CYS A 685 36.12 -9.04 2.91
C CYS A 685 36.26 -10.54 2.67
N TYR A 686 36.37 -10.96 1.41
CA TYR A 686 36.44 -12.36 1.00
C TYR A 686 37.82 -12.73 0.42
N SER A 687 38.84 -11.95 0.77
CA SER A 687 40.23 -12.19 0.35
C SER A 687 40.82 -13.43 1.04
N GLN A 688 41.60 -14.23 0.32
CA GLN A 688 42.30 -15.40 0.85
C GLN A 688 43.37 -15.01 1.87
N HIS A 689 44.05 -13.88 1.65
CA HIS A 689 45.10 -13.36 2.53
C HIS A 689 44.83 -11.91 2.93
N LEU A 690 45.41 -11.48 4.06
CA LEU A 690 45.30 -10.10 4.60
C LEU A 690 43.86 -9.62 4.83
N ARG A 691 42.89 -10.53 4.94
CA ARG A 691 41.45 -10.26 5.07
C ARG A 691 41.13 -9.22 6.14
N GLY A 692 41.66 -9.38 7.36
CA GLY A 692 41.41 -8.47 8.48
C GLY A 692 41.94 -7.06 8.24
N LEU A 693 43.14 -6.94 7.64
CA LEU A 693 43.73 -5.64 7.33
C LEU A 693 42.93 -4.91 6.25
N ILE A 694 42.61 -5.59 5.14
CA ILE A 694 41.82 -5.01 4.04
C ILE A 694 40.47 -4.53 4.56
N ARG A 695 39.77 -5.36 5.33
CA ARG A 695 38.48 -5.01 5.97
C ARG A 695 38.60 -3.73 6.79
N THR A 696 39.55 -3.68 7.73
CA THR A 696 39.72 -2.52 8.63
C THR A 696 40.05 -1.25 7.87
N ARG A 697 40.91 -1.33 6.84
CA ARG A 697 41.31 -0.15 6.05
C ARG A 697 40.18 0.39 5.18
N ILE A 698 39.38 -0.48 4.56
CA ILE A 698 38.18 -0.06 3.83
C ILE A 698 37.16 0.55 4.79
N GLN A 699 36.93 -0.07 5.95
CA GLN A 699 35.99 0.46 6.95
C GLN A 699 36.39 1.87 7.40
N GLN A 700 37.68 2.09 7.73
CA GLN A 700 38.20 3.41 8.10
C GLN A 700 37.94 4.44 7.00
N LEU A 701 38.33 4.11 5.76
CA LEU A 701 38.17 5.01 4.62
C LEU A 701 36.68 5.39 4.38
N VAL A 702 35.79 4.41 4.43
CA VAL A 702 34.35 4.61 4.22
C VAL A 702 33.76 5.48 5.33
N SER A 703 34.06 5.18 6.60
CA SER A 703 33.58 5.96 7.75
C SER A 703 34.01 7.41 7.66
N GLU A 704 35.29 7.67 7.37
CA GLU A 704 35.82 9.03 7.19
C GLU A 704 35.14 9.77 6.03
N CYS A 705 34.93 9.09 4.89
CA CYS A 705 34.26 9.71 3.74
C CYS A 705 32.77 10.01 3.99
N ILE A 706 32.05 9.13 4.69
CA ILE A 706 30.64 9.37 5.07
C ILE A 706 30.55 10.57 6.02
N GLU A 707 31.43 10.64 7.02
CA GLU A 707 31.49 11.77 7.96
C GLU A 707 31.78 13.10 7.23
N LEU A 708 32.73 13.10 6.30
CA LEU A 708 33.02 14.27 5.46
C LEU A 708 31.82 14.67 4.59
N ARG A 709 31.08 13.69 4.04
CA ARG A 709 29.90 13.96 3.20
C ARG A 709 28.73 14.54 4.01
N LEU A 710 28.46 14.01 5.20
CA LEU A 710 27.30 14.35 6.03
C LEU A 710 27.53 15.48 7.03
N SER A 711 28.78 15.93 7.24
CA SER A 711 29.05 17.04 8.14
C SER A 711 28.30 18.32 7.72
N SER A 712 27.70 19.04 8.66
CA SER A 712 26.90 20.25 8.37
C SER A 712 27.61 21.56 8.74
N THR A 713 28.84 21.49 9.28
CA THR A 713 29.66 22.64 9.63
C THR A 713 30.14 23.35 8.37
N ARG A 714 29.44 24.44 8.02
CA ARG A 714 29.67 25.30 6.85
C ARG A 714 30.99 26.11 6.90
N GLN A 715 31.85 25.88 7.89
CA GLN A 715 33.01 26.74 8.19
C GLN A 715 34.37 26.10 7.95
N GLU A 716 34.47 24.83 7.54
CA GLU A 716 35.76 24.24 7.15
C GLU A 716 35.99 24.34 5.63
N PRO A 717 36.91 25.19 5.17
CA PRO A 717 37.26 25.26 3.75
C PRO A 717 38.00 23.98 3.33
N GLY A 718 37.45 23.26 2.35
CA GLY A 718 38.12 22.15 1.66
C GLY A 718 37.82 20.76 2.19
N ARG A 719 36.55 20.32 2.11
CA ARG A 719 36.19 18.91 2.34
C ARG A 719 36.74 18.05 1.22
N PHE A 720 37.91 17.51 1.45
CA PHE A 720 38.68 16.77 0.50
C PHE A 720 39.35 15.59 1.19
N LYS A 721 39.39 14.44 0.50
CA LYS A 721 40.13 13.26 0.96
C LYS A 721 41.09 12.81 -0.15
N ALA A 722 42.38 12.84 0.14
CA ALA A 722 43.39 12.19 -0.70
C ALA A 722 43.45 10.69 -0.39
N VAL A 723 43.40 9.86 -1.42
CA VAL A 723 43.53 8.41 -1.34
C VAL A 723 44.54 7.95 -2.38
N ARG A 724 45.52 7.15 -1.98
CA ARG A 724 46.52 6.60 -2.90
C ARG A 724 46.13 5.18 -3.31
N VAL A 725 45.80 4.96 -4.58
CA VAL A 725 45.36 3.68 -5.13
C VAL A 725 46.23 3.31 -6.32
N SER A 726 46.72 2.06 -6.35
CA SER A 726 47.62 1.54 -7.38
C SER A 726 48.84 2.45 -7.62
N GLY A 727 49.41 3.02 -6.55
CA GLY A 727 50.55 3.94 -6.62
C GLY A 727 50.22 5.37 -7.05
N GLN A 728 48.99 5.63 -7.52
CA GLN A 728 48.51 6.95 -7.96
C GLN A 728 47.72 7.65 -6.84
N THR A 729 47.84 8.97 -6.74
CA THR A 729 47.09 9.75 -5.75
C THR A 729 45.82 10.31 -6.38
N TRP A 730 44.70 10.09 -5.71
CA TRP A 730 43.37 10.53 -6.11
C TRP A 730 42.78 11.44 -5.05
N GLY A 731 42.03 12.44 -5.50
CA GLY A 731 41.27 13.36 -4.68
C GLY A 731 39.78 13.06 -4.74
N LEU A 732 39.15 12.77 -3.61
CA LEU A 732 37.70 12.84 -3.47
C LEU A 732 37.32 14.25 -2.99
N PHE A 733 36.53 14.95 -3.80
CA PHE A 733 36.04 16.29 -3.51
C PHE A 733 34.57 16.19 -3.12
N PHE A 734 34.28 16.60 -1.89
CA PHE A 734 32.93 16.60 -1.34
C PHE A 734 32.28 17.94 -1.65
N GLU A 735 31.77 18.03 -2.87
CA GLU A 735 31.09 19.22 -3.36
C GLU A 735 29.70 19.36 -2.71
N ARG A 736 29.09 20.52 -2.96
CA ARG A 736 27.78 20.89 -2.43
C ARG A 736 26.70 19.87 -2.83
N LEU A 737 26.63 19.54 -4.12
CA LEU A 737 25.58 18.67 -4.71
C LEU A 737 26.06 17.27 -5.13
N SER A 738 27.37 17.01 -5.08
CA SER A 738 27.94 15.77 -5.62
C SER A 738 29.26 15.37 -4.95
N VAL A 739 29.77 14.19 -5.30
CA VAL A 739 31.17 13.81 -5.02
C VAL A 739 31.89 13.58 -6.34
N SER A 740 32.98 14.33 -6.55
CA SER A 740 33.83 14.16 -7.72
C SER A 740 35.16 13.49 -7.33
N VAL A 741 35.72 12.74 -8.27
CA VAL A 741 36.98 12.02 -8.10
C VAL A 741 37.92 12.50 -9.21
N GLN A 742 39.09 13.00 -8.83
CA GLN A 742 40.09 13.50 -9.78
C GLN A 742 41.46 12.92 -9.45
N LYS A 743 42.24 12.59 -10.48
CA LYS A 743 43.63 12.16 -10.32
C LYS A 743 44.50 13.38 -10.04
N LEU A 744 45.46 13.25 -9.12
CA LEU A 744 46.38 14.32 -8.75
C LEU A 744 47.78 13.92 -9.24
N GLU A 745 48.22 14.51 -10.36
CA GLU A 745 49.44 14.08 -11.05
C GLU A 745 50.71 14.79 -10.54
N ASN A 746 50.57 15.97 -9.91
CA ASN A 746 51.69 16.72 -9.36
C ASN A 746 51.32 17.57 -8.12
N ALA A 747 52.33 18.06 -7.39
CA ALA A 747 52.13 18.90 -6.21
C ALA A 747 51.38 20.20 -6.53
N VAL A 748 51.51 20.73 -7.75
CA VAL A 748 50.82 21.96 -8.18
C VAL A 748 49.32 21.73 -8.36
N GLU A 749 48.90 20.58 -8.89
CA GLU A 749 47.51 20.13 -8.95
C GLU A 749 46.95 19.81 -7.56
N PHE A 750 47.75 19.19 -6.67
CA PHE A 750 47.38 18.95 -5.28
C PHE A 750 47.14 20.26 -4.52
N TYR A 751 48.09 21.20 -4.58
CA TYR A 751 47.96 22.51 -3.97
C TYR A 751 46.91 23.37 -4.66
N GLY A 752 46.75 23.28 -5.99
CA GLY A 752 45.72 23.97 -6.77
C GLY A 752 44.30 23.50 -6.45
N ALA A 753 44.09 22.20 -6.25
CA ALA A 753 42.79 21.64 -5.88
C ALA A 753 42.39 21.96 -4.42
N ILE A 754 43.38 22.11 -3.53
CA ILE A 754 43.18 22.54 -2.14
C ILE A 754 43.11 24.09 -2.02
N SER A 755 43.79 24.84 -2.90
CA SER A 755 43.86 26.31 -2.88
C SER A 755 42.78 27.00 -3.72
N ASN A 756 42.25 26.37 -4.77
CA ASN A 756 41.04 26.86 -5.46
C ASN A 756 39.81 26.84 -4.53
N ASN A 757 39.82 26.01 -3.48
CA ASN A 757 38.83 26.07 -2.39
C ASN A 757 39.12 27.16 -1.34
N LYS A 758 40.27 27.85 -1.39
CA LYS A 758 40.59 29.03 -0.57
C LYS A 758 40.34 30.37 -1.29
N LEU A 759 40.17 30.36 -2.60
CA LEU A 759 39.80 31.53 -3.40
C LEU A 759 38.29 31.58 -3.66
N HIS A 760 37.49 31.69 -2.60
CA HIS A 760 36.25 32.43 -2.77
C HIS A 760 36.61 33.91 -2.92
N GLY A 761 36.79 34.35 -4.17
CA GLY A 761 36.99 35.76 -4.48
C GLY A 761 37.27 36.11 -5.94
N LEU A 762 37.88 35.24 -6.73
CA LEU A 762 38.17 35.53 -8.14
C LEU A 762 38.03 34.27 -9.00
N SER A 763 36.84 34.09 -9.56
CA SER A 763 36.60 33.26 -10.73
C SER A 763 37.51 33.73 -11.87
N ILE A 764 38.33 32.83 -12.44
CA ILE A 764 38.74 33.00 -13.83
C ILE A 764 37.46 32.78 -14.63
N GLN A 765 36.90 33.89 -15.12
CA GLN A 765 35.74 33.92 -15.99
C GLN A 765 36.02 33.09 -17.24
N VAL A 766 35.47 31.88 -17.27
CA VAL A 766 34.89 31.37 -18.49
C VAL A 766 33.40 31.62 -18.32
N GLU A 767 32.89 32.59 -19.07
CA GLU A 767 31.49 33.00 -19.08
C GLU A 767 30.57 31.78 -19.30
N ALA A 768 29.98 31.29 -18.22
CA ALA A 768 28.74 30.56 -18.21
C ALA A 768 28.01 31.02 -16.95
N ASP A 769 26.84 31.64 -17.11
CA ASP A 769 25.97 32.14 -16.04
C ASP A 769 26.00 31.23 -14.79
N GLN A 770 26.62 31.70 -13.70
CA GLN A 770 26.62 30.96 -12.43
C GLN A 770 25.24 31.09 -11.79
N ILE A 771 24.42 30.08 -12.02
CA ILE A 771 23.13 29.86 -11.40
C ILE A 771 23.26 29.84 -9.86
N HIS A 772 22.66 30.81 -9.16
CA HIS A 772 22.79 30.97 -7.69
C HIS A 772 21.63 30.26 -6.94
N LEU A 773 21.91 29.08 -6.39
CA LEU A 773 20.95 28.26 -5.61
C LEU A 773 20.92 28.62 -4.11
N PRO A 774 19.74 28.72 -3.47
CA PRO A 774 19.60 28.89 -2.03
C PRO A 774 20.29 27.76 -1.23
N PRO A 775 21.04 28.06 -0.15
CA PRO A 775 21.77 27.07 0.67
C PRO A 775 20.94 25.96 1.30
N VAL A 776 19.61 26.10 1.32
CA VAL A 776 18.69 25.11 1.87
C VAL A 776 18.34 24.02 0.86
N VAL A 777 18.50 24.29 -0.45
CA VAL A 777 18.21 23.34 -1.52
C VAL A 777 19.24 22.20 -1.53
N ASP A 778 20.49 22.50 -1.17
CA ASP A 778 21.57 21.49 -1.15
C ASP A 778 21.34 20.40 -0.11
N GLY A 779 20.71 20.78 0.99
CA GLY A 779 20.30 19.86 2.05
C GLY A 779 19.31 18.81 1.56
N PHE A 780 18.59 19.07 0.46
CA PHE A 780 17.51 18.24 -0.06
C PHE A 780 17.80 17.65 -1.46
N ALA A 781 18.87 18.07 -2.13
CA ALA A 781 19.25 17.60 -3.45
C ALA A 781 19.60 16.11 -3.45
N SER A 782 18.97 15.33 -4.33
CA SER A 782 19.14 13.87 -4.36
C SER A 782 19.19 13.35 -5.79
N GLU A 783 20.32 12.70 -6.11
CA GLU A 783 20.54 12.10 -7.43
C GLU A 783 19.55 10.95 -7.68
N GLY A 784 18.95 10.93 -8.87
CA GLY A 784 18.00 9.92 -9.34
C GLY A 784 16.53 10.36 -9.33
N ILE A 785 16.22 11.57 -8.88
CA ILE A 785 14.86 12.13 -8.87
C ILE A 785 14.87 13.57 -9.40
N ILE A 786 13.76 14.00 -10.01
CA ILE A 786 13.60 15.39 -10.48
C ILE A 786 12.97 16.20 -9.34
N GLN A 787 13.56 17.33 -8.96
CA GLN A 787 13.11 18.13 -7.82
C GLN A 787 12.92 19.60 -8.22
N PHE A 788 11.79 20.17 -7.84
CA PHE A 788 11.41 21.57 -8.02
C PHE A 788 11.33 22.23 -6.65
N PHE A 789 12.02 23.36 -6.47
CA PHE A 789 11.98 24.17 -5.26
C PHE A 789 11.43 25.56 -5.59
N PHE A 790 10.36 25.95 -4.90
CA PHE A 790 9.73 27.25 -5.06
C PHE A 790 10.10 28.19 -3.92
N GLU A 791 10.63 29.36 -4.25
CA GLU A 791 10.94 30.43 -3.28
C GLU A 791 10.04 31.64 -3.57
N GLY A 792 9.35 32.17 -2.56
CA GLY A 792 8.58 33.41 -2.73
C GLY A 792 9.49 34.63 -2.82
N THR A 793 9.16 35.60 -3.68
CA THR A 793 9.87 36.88 -3.72
C THR A 793 9.35 37.82 -2.63
N ALA A 794 10.20 38.74 -2.15
CA ALA A 794 9.90 39.61 -1.00
C ALA A 794 8.74 40.60 -1.22
N ASP A 795 8.31 40.77 -2.47
CA ASP A 795 7.20 41.61 -2.91
C ASP A 795 5.88 40.83 -3.07
N GLU A 796 5.86 39.53 -2.79
CA GLU A 796 4.74 38.58 -2.92
C GLU A 796 4.07 38.52 -4.32
N LYS A 797 4.67 39.17 -5.32
CA LYS A 797 4.14 39.26 -6.70
C LYS A 797 4.66 38.18 -7.64
N GLY A 798 5.68 37.43 -7.24
CA GLY A 798 6.28 36.37 -8.05
C GLY A 798 6.99 35.30 -7.23
N PHE A 799 7.69 34.40 -7.92
CA PHE A 799 8.48 33.35 -7.28
C PHE A 799 9.68 32.93 -8.12
N ASN A 800 10.71 32.39 -7.45
CA ASN A 800 11.82 31.72 -8.11
C ASN A 800 11.57 30.21 -8.14
N ILE A 801 12.07 29.55 -9.20
CA ILE A 801 12.03 28.10 -9.37
C ILE A 801 13.46 27.61 -9.49
N TYR A 802 13.82 26.62 -8.68
CA TYR A 802 15.07 25.88 -8.80
C TYR A 802 14.72 24.43 -9.17
N ILE A 803 15.22 23.96 -10.30
CA ILE A 803 14.98 22.61 -10.80
C ILE A 803 16.29 21.83 -10.72
N LEU A 804 16.25 20.66 -10.10
CA LEU A 804 17.31 19.65 -10.13
C LEU A 804 16.83 18.48 -10.98
N ASP A 805 17.60 18.10 -12.01
CA ASP A 805 17.34 16.89 -12.79
C ASP A 805 17.82 15.62 -12.09
N GLU A 806 17.63 14.44 -12.71
CA GLU A 806 18.03 13.15 -12.14
C GLU A 806 19.55 13.04 -11.87
N SER A 807 20.38 13.90 -12.45
CA SER A 807 21.82 13.99 -12.23
C SER A 807 22.20 15.20 -11.35
N ASN A 808 21.25 15.83 -10.67
CA ASN A 808 21.39 17.07 -9.90
C ASN A 808 21.91 18.26 -10.73
N ARG A 809 21.71 18.27 -12.05
CA ARG A 809 21.97 19.47 -12.86
C ARG A 809 20.89 20.50 -12.59
N VAL A 810 21.32 21.76 -12.54
CA VAL A 810 20.51 22.85 -12.03
C VAL A 810 19.98 23.69 -13.19
N GLU A 811 18.67 23.95 -13.19
CA GLU A 811 18.05 25.02 -13.96
C GLU A 811 17.36 26.00 -13.02
N VAL A 812 17.47 27.31 -13.27
CA VAL A 812 16.86 28.33 -12.43
C VAL A 812 16.07 29.33 -13.26
N TYR A 813 14.88 29.63 -12.76
CA TYR A 813 13.96 30.59 -13.34
C TYR A 813 13.63 31.62 -12.26
N HIS A 814 14.03 32.88 -12.50
CA HIS A 814 13.81 33.99 -11.57
C HIS A 814 12.58 34.81 -11.97
N HIS A 815 11.93 35.43 -10.98
CA HIS A 815 10.80 36.34 -11.20
C HIS A 815 9.66 35.73 -12.04
N CYS A 816 9.32 34.47 -11.76
CA CYS A 816 8.19 33.82 -12.41
C CYS A 816 6.90 34.48 -11.95
N GLU A 817 6.08 34.90 -12.91
CA GLU A 817 4.73 35.41 -12.68
C GLU A 817 3.71 34.26 -12.84
N GLY A 818 2.59 34.32 -12.10
CA GLY A 818 1.51 33.32 -12.16
C GLY A 818 1.39 32.48 -10.88
N SER A 819 0.61 31.41 -10.95
CA SER A 819 0.36 30.51 -9.81
C SER A 819 1.34 29.35 -9.78
N LYS A 820 1.99 29.13 -8.62
CA LYS A 820 2.82 27.93 -8.37
C LYS A 820 2.00 26.67 -8.56
N GLU A 821 0.74 26.68 -8.14
CA GLU A 821 -0.19 25.57 -8.25
C GLU A 821 -0.49 25.22 -9.72
N GLU A 822 -0.69 26.23 -10.57
CA GLU A 822 -0.89 26.02 -12.02
C GLU A 822 0.35 25.42 -12.68
N LEU A 823 1.54 25.90 -12.33
CA LEU A 823 2.80 25.36 -12.83
C LEU A 823 3.02 23.91 -12.37
N VAL A 824 2.85 23.61 -11.08
CA VAL A 824 2.93 22.25 -10.53
C VAL A 824 1.98 21.33 -11.27
N ARG A 825 0.75 21.79 -11.53
CA ARG A 825 -0.26 21.05 -12.29
C ARG A 825 0.19 20.78 -13.72
N ASP A 826 0.74 21.76 -14.41
CA ASP A 826 1.13 21.64 -15.82
C ASP A 826 2.39 20.78 -16.00
N VAL A 827 3.38 20.90 -15.10
CA VAL A 827 4.54 20.00 -15.03
C VAL A 827 4.10 18.57 -14.73
N SER A 828 3.23 18.37 -13.74
CA SER A 828 2.68 17.04 -13.42
C SER A 828 1.94 16.42 -14.60
N ARG A 829 1.17 17.24 -15.35
CA ARG A 829 0.50 16.82 -16.59
C ARG A 829 1.50 16.44 -17.68
N PHE A 830 2.58 17.19 -17.86
CA PHE A 830 3.62 16.92 -18.88
C PHE A 830 4.37 15.60 -18.64
N TYR A 831 4.82 15.36 -17.40
CA TYR A 831 5.51 14.10 -17.06
C TYR A 831 4.56 12.89 -17.12
N SER A 832 3.28 13.11 -16.80
CA SER A 832 2.26 12.10 -17.01
C SER A 832 1.96 11.85 -18.50
N SER A 833 2.03 12.85 -19.38
CA SER A 833 1.63 12.78 -20.80
C SER A 833 2.72 12.28 -21.75
N SER A 834 3.98 12.52 -21.44
CA SER A 834 5.14 12.07 -22.24
C SER A 834 5.24 10.54 -22.36
N HIS A 835 4.50 9.81 -21.52
CA HIS A 835 4.33 8.36 -21.54
C HIS A 835 3.58 7.80 -22.78
N ASP A 836 2.79 8.62 -23.49
CA ASP A 836 2.06 8.16 -24.68
C ASP A 836 2.89 8.24 -25.99
N ARG A 837 4.02 8.96 -26.02
CA ARG A 837 4.85 9.10 -27.24
C ARG A 837 5.86 7.96 -27.47
N PHE A 838 6.21 7.19 -26.44
CA PHE A 838 7.16 6.07 -26.54
C PHE A 838 6.50 4.68 -26.58
N THR A 839 5.17 4.61 -26.58
CA THR A 839 4.38 3.39 -26.40
C THR A 839 4.00 2.69 -27.71
N TYR A 840 4.95 2.53 -28.63
CA TYR A 840 4.84 1.55 -29.72
C TYR A 840 5.95 0.49 -29.73
N GLY A 841 6.78 0.41 -28.69
CA GLY A 841 7.83 -0.63 -28.64
C GLY A 841 8.40 -1.01 -27.27
N SER A 842 8.10 -0.30 -26.18
CA SER A 842 8.64 -0.63 -24.86
C SER A 842 7.60 -0.55 -23.75
N SER A 843 7.54 -1.61 -22.94
CA SER A 843 6.58 -1.86 -21.85
C SER A 843 6.90 -1.13 -20.53
N PHE A 844 7.70 -0.07 -20.56
CA PHE A 844 8.14 0.62 -19.35
C PHE A 844 7.25 1.82 -19.00
N ILE A 845 6.77 1.86 -17.75
CA ILE A 845 6.10 3.02 -17.15
C ILE A 845 7.14 3.68 -16.24
N ASN A 846 7.50 4.93 -16.49
CA ASN A 846 8.40 5.70 -15.64
C ASN A 846 7.60 6.35 -14.50
N PHE A 847 7.66 5.76 -13.30
CA PHE A 847 7.03 6.34 -12.11
C PHE A 847 7.89 7.40 -11.39
N ASN A 848 9.03 7.83 -11.97
CA ASN A 848 9.85 8.91 -11.43
C ASN A 848 9.22 10.29 -11.72
N LEU A 849 8.09 10.57 -11.07
CA LEU A 849 7.41 11.86 -11.19
C LEU A 849 8.19 12.96 -10.44
N PRO A 850 8.19 14.21 -10.95
CA PRO A 850 8.85 15.32 -10.27
C PRO A 850 8.34 15.56 -8.84
N GLN A 851 9.26 15.98 -7.97
CA GLN A 851 8.97 16.34 -6.59
C GLN A 851 8.91 17.85 -6.45
N PHE A 852 7.97 18.35 -5.64
CA PHE A 852 7.72 19.78 -5.49
C PHE A 852 7.88 20.19 -4.03
N TYR A 853 8.70 21.21 -3.82
CA TYR A 853 9.04 21.74 -2.51
C TYR A 853 8.89 23.25 -2.47
N GLN A 854 8.67 23.79 -1.27
CA GLN A 854 8.64 25.21 -1.00
C GLN A 854 9.72 25.59 0.01
N ILE A 855 10.43 26.66 -0.30
CA ILE A 855 11.38 27.30 0.60
C ILE A 855 10.59 28.30 1.44
N VAL A 856 10.63 28.11 2.76
CA VAL A 856 9.92 28.95 3.75
C VAL A 856 10.88 29.48 4.80
N GLN A 857 10.61 30.66 5.33
CA GLN A 857 11.26 31.16 6.55
C GLN A 857 10.40 30.80 7.76
N LEU A 858 10.94 29.98 8.66
CA LEU A 858 10.32 29.62 9.94
C LEU A 858 11.32 29.90 11.06
N ASP A 859 10.92 30.67 12.07
CA ASP A 859 11.73 31.03 13.25
C ASP A 859 13.12 31.61 12.89
N GLY A 860 13.18 32.46 11.87
CA GLY A 860 14.42 33.10 11.40
C GLY A 860 15.38 32.16 10.66
N ARG A 861 14.96 30.92 10.35
CA ARG A 861 15.73 29.96 9.54
C ARG A 861 14.99 29.61 8.25
N THR A 862 15.72 29.55 7.15
CA THR A 862 15.20 29.07 5.87
C THR A 862 15.11 27.54 5.90
N GLN A 863 13.95 26.97 5.58
CA GLN A 863 13.69 25.54 5.56
C GLN A 863 12.99 25.13 4.25
N VAL A 864 13.19 23.89 3.83
CA VAL A 864 12.46 23.28 2.72
C VAL A 864 11.32 22.43 3.30
N ILE A 865 10.10 22.69 2.84
CA ILE A 865 8.93 21.87 3.14
C ILE A 865 8.31 21.34 1.84
N PRO A 866 7.59 20.21 1.85
CA PRO A 866 6.82 19.76 0.69
C PRO A 866 5.83 20.84 0.25
N PHE A 867 5.69 21.05 -1.06
CA PHE A 867 4.72 22.02 -1.60
C PHE A 867 3.29 21.54 -1.29
N ARG A 868 2.46 22.44 -0.73
CA ARG A 868 1.05 22.19 -0.40
C ARG A 868 0.17 23.21 -1.12
N SER A 869 -0.89 22.74 -1.77
CA SER A 869 -1.90 23.64 -2.34
C SER A 869 -2.73 24.26 -1.22
N ASN A 870 -2.92 25.59 -1.26
CA ASN A 870 -3.69 26.35 -0.26
C ASN A 870 -5.19 26.02 -0.22
N ALA A 871 -5.70 25.10 -1.04
CA ALA A 871 -7.12 24.69 -1.02
C ALA A 871 -7.55 23.99 0.29
N LEU A 872 -6.63 23.66 1.20
CA LEU A 872 -6.90 22.95 2.46
C LEU A 872 -6.44 23.71 3.73
N SER A 873 -5.96 24.96 3.62
CA SER A 873 -5.44 25.71 4.77
C SER A 873 -6.50 26.10 5.82
N HIS A 874 -7.79 26.02 5.50
CA HIS A 874 -8.88 26.33 6.44
C HIS A 874 -9.24 25.21 7.43
N LEU A 875 -8.59 24.04 7.37
CA LEU A 875 -8.93 22.88 8.22
C LEU A 875 -7.90 22.57 9.33
N HIS A 876 -6.86 23.37 9.50
CA HIS A 876 -5.90 23.20 10.61
C HIS A 876 -5.49 24.54 11.24
N ILE A 877 -6.43 25.16 11.96
CA ILE A 877 -6.11 26.05 13.08
C ILE A 877 -6.64 25.38 14.34
N ALA A 878 -5.88 24.41 14.84
CA ALA A 878 -6.02 23.87 16.19
C ALA A 878 -4.68 23.22 16.55
N ASP A 879 -3.65 24.05 16.70
CA ASP A 879 -2.42 23.74 17.44
C ASP A 879 -1.53 24.99 17.46
N LYS A 880 -2.02 26.03 18.15
CA LYS A 880 -1.21 27.15 18.66
C LYS A 880 -2.09 28.02 19.55
N GLU A 881 -2.26 27.62 20.80
CA GLU A 881 -2.49 28.54 21.92
C GLU A 881 -2.40 27.80 23.26
N THR A 882 -1.18 27.67 23.81
CA THR A 882 -0.96 27.67 25.26
C THR A 882 0.50 28.00 25.55
N SER A 883 0.82 29.30 25.62
CA SER A 883 1.92 29.79 26.46
C SER A 883 1.74 31.29 26.72
N ALA A 884 0.83 31.63 27.63
CA ALA A 884 0.87 32.91 28.33
C ALA A 884 1.22 32.63 29.82
N PRO A 885 2.09 33.43 30.44
CA PRO A 885 2.80 33.06 31.65
C PRO A 885 1.95 33.23 32.91
N ALA A 886 2.02 32.24 33.80
CA ALA A 886 1.48 32.34 35.14
C ALA A 886 2.27 33.40 35.95
N GLN A 887 1.65 34.57 36.17
CA GLN A 887 2.01 35.46 37.25
C GLN A 887 1.27 35.02 38.53
N GLN A 888 2.05 34.77 39.58
CA GLN A 888 1.60 34.66 40.96
C GLN A 888 0.71 35.85 41.34
N PHE A 889 -0.36 35.64 42.10
CA PHE A 889 -0.58 36.31 43.39
C PHE A 889 -1.68 35.61 44.21
N GLN A 890 -1.56 35.82 45.52
CA GLN A 890 -2.11 35.08 46.65
C GLN A 890 -3.61 35.24 46.90
N LEU A 891 -4.18 34.18 47.47
CA LEU A 891 -5.18 34.13 48.57
C LEU A 891 -6.01 35.39 48.87
N HIS A 892 -7.32 35.27 48.68
CA HIS A 892 -8.28 35.22 49.80
C HIS A 892 -9.61 34.60 49.38
#